data_AF-A0AA88XUU1-F1
#
_entry.id   AF-A0AA88XUU1-F1
#
_cell.length_a   1.000
_cell.length_b   1.000
_cell.length_c   1.000
_cell.angle_alpha   90.00
_cell.angle_beta   90.00
_cell.angle_gamma   90.00
#
_symmetry.space_group_name_H-M   'P 1'
#
loop_
_entity.id
_entity.type
_entity.pdbx_description
1 polymer ?
#
loop_
_entity_poly.entity_id
_entity_poly.type
_entity_poly.pdbx_seq_one_letter_code
_entity_poly.pdbx_strand_id
1 'polypeptide(L)'
;MDPDEKQQHLQGTMSTSFLPSFMKICSVVLEKKSKMLKSLRRTTDAGRCAMTIAHLSFAQVLMNGAKIMTMSAHGVRFVDSYNFLPDALSRLPSAFGLTELKKGYFPHLFNTTPNQNYVGLYPPIETYIPNGMKGKAREEFLAWYQDKVQRREEFNFAKEMEEYCRSDVDILRRCCGKFRDTLLSLVKVDPFMECITFASTANLAFRRNFMPRETVAILPPEGYSPERKYSIKALRWLKWIAHETDHDICHARNGEEMKIAHLYVDGYNINMQTVYEFYGCFWHGCPECFSNMKLEEHPVRHDCTFKQLYQATQDRHNFLNEMGFRVEHIWEHEYDRRCKEDPEFGAFAKQMAEEIVDPLQPRDALFGGRTNATRLYCNEGDMRYIDVCFLYPSVLKHGTFPIGHPVLITENFDDIREYTGLVKCRIIPPRKLYHPVLPYRYGGKLLLPLCRTCVEMKEEIGPNYRCRHHENERALTGTWVIEEVKMALEMGYVLDCVHEVWNFPETSRTLFKDYIDTFLKIKQEASGYPPGCDSLKQKIDFVQEVFRREGIRLEDVEKNPVLRTIAKMFLNCLWGKFGQRQQLTQNRYLSDRGEVLELMQDDTKKVMHLELIQNQENDELDLILAIFSKNDDFVPPCNFGNVVIACYTTALARLKLYDALRRLDDRVLYFDTDSIIYVHDDHKWSPPS
;
A
#
# COMPACT_ATOMS: atom_id res chain seq x y z
N MET A 1 -30.95 -13.54 5.55
CA MET A 1 -30.19 -12.94 6.66
C MET A 1 -29.68 -11.61 6.15
N ASP A 2 -30.18 -10.55 6.78
CA ASP A 2 -30.08 -9.16 6.36
C ASP A 2 -28.62 -8.65 6.50
N PRO A 3 -28.03 -8.00 5.48
CA PRO A 3 -26.70 -7.40 5.56
C PRO A 3 -26.53 -6.34 6.66
N ASP A 4 -27.64 -5.77 7.16
CA ASP A 4 -27.62 -4.68 8.15
C ASP A 4 -27.36 -5.15 9.61
N GLU A 5 -27.57 -6.44 9.93
CA GLU A 5 -27.26 -6.96 11.28
C GLU A 5 -25.75 -7.19 11.52
N LYS A 6 -24.92 -7.25 10.47
CA LYS A 6 -23.45 -7.36 10.62
C LYS A 6 -22.76 -6.02 10.89
N GLN A 7 -23.39 -4.89 10.57
CA GLN A 7 -22.84 -3.57 10.85
C GLN A 7 -23.08 -3.12 12.30
N GLN A 8 -24.16 -3.56 12.93
CA GLN A 8 -24.46 -3.20 14.33
C GLN A 8 -23.62 -3.97 15.36
N HIS A 9 -23.07 -5.14 15.03
CA HIS A 9 -22.20 -5.88 15.96
C HIS A 9 -20.73 -5.41 16.00
N LEU A 10 -20.31 -4.54 15.06
CA LEU A 10 -18.96 -3.97 15.00
C LEU A 10 -18.83 -2.59 15.68
N GLN A 11 -19.94 -1.95 16.06
CA GLN A 11 -19.96 -0.65 16.76
C GLN A 11 -20.04 -0.77 18.31
N GLY A 12 -20.00 -1.99 18.88
CA GLY A 12 -20.28 -2.21 20.30
C GLY A 12 -19.12 -2.53 21.24
N THR A 13 -17.86 -2.62 20.79
CA THR A 13 -16.74 -3.08 21.67
C THR A 13 -15.42 -2.34 21.55
N MET A 14 -15.37 -1.16 20.91
CA MET A 14 -14.14 -0.37 20.79
C MET A 14 -14.35 1.08 21.25
N SER A 15 -14.16 1.34 22.56
CA SER A 15 -13.68 2.66 23.05
C SER A 15 -13.26 2.70 24.53
N THR A 16 -13.56 1.72 25.37
CA THR A 16 -13.44 1.91 26.84
C THR A 16 -12.14 1.44 27.50
N SER A 17 -11.24 0.70 26.83
CA SER A 17 -10.05 0.12 27.48
C SER A 17 -8.73 0.89 27.26
N PHE A 18 -8.66 1.76 26.25
CA PHE A 18 -7.40 2.40 25.86
C PHE A 18 -7.14 3.73 26.61
N LEU A 19 -8.17 4.57 26.77
CA LEU A 19 -8.05 5.85 27.50
C LEU A 19 -7.59 5.67 28.96
N PRO A 20 -8.17 4.73 29.74
CA PRO A 20 -7.75 4.52 31.13
C PRO A 20 -6.32 3.98 31.21
N SER A 21 -5.92 3.12 30.27
CA SER A 21 -4.58 2.54 30.20
C SER A 21 -3.53 3.59 29.79
N PHE A 22 -3.88 4.48 28.85
CA PHE A 22 -3.07 5.63 28.45
C PHE A 22 -2.91 6.61 29.63
N MET A 23 -3.99 6.94 30.33
CA MET A 23 -3.94 7.78 31.54
C MET A 23 -3.13 7.14 32.67
N LYS A 24 -3.13 5.80 32.79
CA LYS A 24 -2.33 5.06 33.77
C LYS A 24 -0.84 5.01 33.40
N ILE A 25 -0.52 4.93 32.11
CA ILE A 25 0.87 5.05 31.63
C ILE A 25 1.36 6.49 31.85
N CYS A 26 0.54 7.49 31.51
CA CYS A 26 0.81 8.89 31.80
C CYS A 26 0.99 9.14 33.31
N SER A 27 0.18 8.53 34.17
CA SER A 27 0.31 8.68 35.62
C SER A 27 1.58 8.05 36.17
N VAL A 28 1.99 6.86 35.68
CA VAL A 28 3.28 6.22 36.05
C VAL A 28 4.48 7.05 35.55
N VAL A 29 4.37 7.65 34.36
CA VAL A 29 5.38 8.58 33.82
C VAL A 29 5.44 9.87 34.65
N LEU A 30 4.29 10.40 35.07
CA LEU A 30 4.17 11.55 35.98
C LEU A 30 4.69 11.22 37.38
N GLU A 31 4.55 9.99 37.85
CA GLU A 31 5.06 9.54 39.16
C GLU A 31 6.60 9.42 39.15
N LYS A 32 7.18 8.94 38.04
CA LYS A 32 8.63 8.97 37.80
C LYS A 32 9.15 10.41 37.69
N LYS A 33 8.40 11.30 37.03
CA LYS A 33 8.66 12.75 36.99
C LYS A 33 8.59 13.35 38.40
N SER A 34 7.65 12.95 39.24
CA SER A 34 7.54 13.40 40.65
C SER A 34 8.73 12.98 41.49
N LYS A 35 9.22 11.74 41.35
CA LYS A 35 10.44 11.26 42.03
C LYS A 35 11.71 11.97 41.53
N MET A 36 11.82 12.20 40.23
CA MET A 36 12.94 12.95 39.62
C MET A 36 12.89 14.43 40.01
N LEU A 37 11.72 15.07 39.97
CA LEU A 37 11.47 16.44 40.41
C LEU A 37 11.69 16.62 41.92
N LYS A 38 11.41 15.61 42.76
CA LYS A 38 11.76 15.62 44.19
C LYS A 38 13.28 15.66 44.41
N SER A 39 14.07 15.08 43.50
CA SER A 39 15.54 15.23 43.54
C SER A 39 16.01 16.61 43.07
N LEU A 40 15.24 17.28 42.20
CA LEU A 40 15.49 18.63 41.66
C LEU A 40 14.86 19.77 42.49
N ARG A 41 14.07 19.46 43.53
CA ARG A 41 13.35 20.43 44.39
C ARG A 41 14.24 21.17 45.42
N ARG A 42 15.55 21.27 45.17
CA ARG A 42 16.46 22.06 46.01
C ARG A 42 16.74 23.48 45.50
N THR A 43 16.08 23.92 44.43
CA THR A 43 16.22 25.30 43.92
C THR A 43 14.86 25.94 43.63
N THR A 44 14.66 27.11 44.21
CA THR A 44 13.41 27.87 44.31
C THR A 44 13.06 28.68 43.06
N ASP A 45 11.79 29.07 43.05
CA ASP A 45 11.19 30.26 42.45
C ASP A 45 10.44 30.21 41.11
N ALA A 46 9.13 30.47 41.26
CA ALA A 46 8.29 31.45 40.57
C ALA A 46 8.08 31.39 39.04
N GLY A 47 8.50 30.34 38.34
CA GLY A 47 8.23 30.16 36.90
C GLY A 47 7.17 29.10 36.52
N ARG A 48 6.48 28.47 37.48
CA ARG A 48 5.87 27.12 37.25
C ARG A 48 4.38 27.06 36.89
N CYS A 49 3.59 28.13 36.99
CA CYS A 49 2.18 28.05 36.53
C CYS A 49 2.05 28.09 34.99
N ALA A 50 2.90 28.84 34.28
CA ALA A 50 2.85 28.91 32.82
C ALA A 50 3.38 27.63 32.13
N MET A 51 4.18 26.81 32.80
CA MET A 51 4.72 25.56 32.24
C MET A 51 3.75 24.37 32.32
N THR A 52 2.66 24.45 33.09
CA THR A 52 1.82 23.26 33.33
C THR A 52 0.80 23.01 32.22
N ILE A 53 0.39 24.05 31.48
CA ILE A 53 -0.51 23.95 30.32
C ILE A 53 0.29 23.82 28.99
N ALA A 54 1.53 24.30 28.94
CA ALA A 54 2.40 24.22 27.75
C ALA A 54 3.03 22.83 27.49
N HIS A 55 2.66 21.78 28.23
CA HIS A 55 3.35 20.47 28.19
C HIS A 55 2.52 19.28 27.69
N LEU A 56 1.26 19.47 27.31
CA LEU A 56 0.51 18.46 26.55
C LEU A 56 0.88 18.44 25.06
N SER A 57 1.59 19.45 24.56
CA SER A 57 2.05 19.61 23.17
C SER A 57 3.25 18.72 22.76
N PHE A 58 3.54 17.61 23.45
CA PHE A 58 4.77 16.83 23.24
C PHE A 58 4.58 15.36 22.81
N ALA A 59 3.35 14.88 22.66
CA ALA A 59 3.10 13.51 22.21
C ALA A 59 2.99 13.45 20.68
N GLN A 60 4.08 13.04 19.99
CA GLN A 60 4.02 12.72 18.57
C GLN A 60 3.52 11.29 18.40
N VAL A 61 2.32 11.12 17.85
CA VAL A 61 1.71 9.81 17.60
C VAL A 61 1.70 9.55 16.10
N LEU A 62 2.28 8.42 15.68
CA LEU A 62 2.12 7.91 14.33
C LEU A 62 1.11 6.78 14.35
N MET A 63 0.07 6.89 13.53
CA MET A 63 -1.03 5.93 13.46
C MET A 63 -1.18 5.34 12.05
N ASN A 64 -1.82 4.19 11.97
CA ASN A 64 -2.29 3.57 10.74
C ASN A 64 -3.75 3.13 10.95
N GLY A 65 -4.70 3.94 10.46
CA GLY A 65 -6.09 3.86 10.92
C GLY A 65 -6.16 4.08 12.44
N ALA A 66 -6.90 3.22 13.15
CA ALA A 66 -6.99 3.24 14.61
C ALA A 66 -5.75 2.67 15.34
N LYS A 67 -4.78 2.09 14.61
CA LYS A 67 -3.61 1.46 15.23
C LYS A 67 -2.51 2.49 15.50
N ILE A 68 -2.04 2.59 16.75
CA ILE A 68 -0.83 3.36 17.08
C ILE A 68 0.40 2.54 16.68
N MET A 69 1.22 3.11 15.79
CA MET A 69 2.45 2.47 15.29
C MET A 69 3.65 2.83 16.16
N THR A 70 3.75 4.12 16.52
CA THR A 70 4.73 4.63 17.48
C THR A 70 4.17 5.86 18.16
N MET A 71 4.61 6.10 19.39
CA MET A 71 4.32 7.33 20.13
C MET A 71 5.62 7.83 20.76
N SER A 72 5.88 9.13 20.68
CA SER A 72 7.02 9.75 21.35
C SER A 72 6.49 10.80 22.31
N ALA A 73 6.79 10.68 23.60
CA ALA A 73 6.39 11.63 24.62
C ALA A 73 7.49 11.76 25.67
N HIS A 74 7.83 13.00 26.06
CA HIS A 74 8.83 13.31 27.09
C HIS A 74 10.19 12.60 26.91
N GLY A 75 10.69 12.54 25.66
CA GLY A 75 11.95 11.87 25.33
C GLY A 75 11.90 10.35 25.39
N VAL A 76 10.73 9.75 25.64
CA VAL A 76 10.49 8.31 25.59
C VAL A 76 9.74 7.98 24.30
N ARG A 77 10.21 6.96 23.58
CA ARG A 77 9.54 6.45 22.39
C ARG A 77 8.96 5.06 22.66
N PHE A 78 7.67 4.93 22.46
CA PHE A 78 6.88 3.71 22.55
C PHE A 78 6.76 3.14 21.14
N VAL A 79 7.21 1.90 20.97
CA VAL A 79 7.19 1.18 19.70
C VAL A 79 6.36 -0.07 19.87
N ASP A 80 5.40 -0.30 18.99
CA ASP A 80 4.63 -1.54 19.00
C ASP A 80 5.47 -2.69 18.42
N SER A 81 5.90 -3.59 19.30
CA SER A 81 6.65 -4.81 18.94
C SER A 81 5.92 -5.70 17.93
N TYR A 82 4.59 -5.66 17.86
CA TYR A 82 3.82 -6.45 16.91
C TYR A 82 4.05 -6.02 15.45
N ASN A 83 4.50 -4.79 15.22
CA ASN A 83 4.93 -4.32 13.89
C ASN A 83 6.23 -4.96 13.40
N PHE A 84 6.94 -5.65 14.30
CA PHE A 84 8.16 -6.38 14.02
C PHE A 84 8.00 -7.89 14.18
N LEU A 85 7.19 -8.33 15.14
CA LEU A 85 6.96 -9.72 15.48
C LEU A 85 5.44 -9.97 15.49
N PRO A 86 4.79 -10.16 14.32
CA PRO A 86 3.33 -10.27 14.22
C PRO A 86 2.85 -11.67 14.61
N ASP A 87 3.11 -12.08 15.86
CA ASP A 87 2.63 -13.35 16.42
C ASP A 87 2.16 -13.15 17.86
N ALA A 88 1.40 -14.13 18.38
CA ALA A 88 0.96 -14.13 19.76
C ALA A 88 2.15 -14.28 20.72
N LEU A 89 2.10 -13.57 21.85
CA LEU A 89 3.16 -13.61 22.86
C LEU A 89 3.46 -15.04 23.35
N SER A 90 2.45 -15.89 23.48
CA SER A 90 2.57 -17.30 23.87
C SER A 90 3.30 -18.18 22.85
N ARG A 91 3.43 -17.75 21.59
CA ARG A 91 4.17 -18.46 20.55
C ARG A 91 5.62 -18.02 20.44
N LEU A 92 5.91 -16.78 20.86
CA LEU A 92 7.26 -16.22 20.78
C LEU A 92 8.31 -17.08 21.52
N PRO A 93 8.07 -17.65 22.72
CA PRO A 93 9.04 -18.52 23.37
C PRO A 93 9.49 -19.68 22.48
N SER A 94 8.53 -20.41 21.90
CA SER A 94 8.83 -21.50 20.97
C SER A 94 9.57 -21.03 19.71
N ALA A 95 9.18 -19.88 19.15
CA ALA A 95 9.79 -19.30 17.96
C ALA A 95 11.22 -18.79 18.23
N PHE A 96 11.50 -18.34 19.45
CA PHE A 96 12.78 -17.79 19.88
C PHE A 96 13.69 -18.81 20.60
N GLY A 97 13.20 -20.03 20.84
CA GLY A 97 13.88 -21.06 21.61
C GLY A 97 14.08 -20.65 23.08
N LEU A 98 13.12 -19.94 23.65
CA LEU A 98 13.14 -19.47 25.04
C LEU A 98 12.20 -20.31 25.90
N THR A 99 12.57 -20.46 27.18
CA THR A 99 11.68 -21.02 28.20
C THR A 99 10.90 -19.91 28.91
N GLU A 100 9.60 -20.13 29.06
CA GLU A 100 8.72 -19.25 29.84
C GLU A 100 9.09 -19.32 31.32
N LEU A 101 8.96 -18.18 32.02
CA LEU A 101 9.16 -18.15 33.48
C LEU A 101 8.01 -18.82 34.21
N LYS A 102 6.79 -18.69 33.68
CA LYS A 102 5.59 -19.32 34.20
C LYS A 102 4.80 -19.95 33.05
N LYS A 103 4.53 -21.25 33.16
CA LYS A 103 3.67 -22.01 32.24
C LYS A 103 2.26 -22.09 32.84
N GLY A 104 1.24 -21.59 32.14
CA GLY A 104 -0.14 -21.67 32.62
C GLY A 104 -1.09 -20.73 31.89
N TYR A 105 -2.34 -20.68 32.36
CA TYR A 105 -3.42 -19.88 31.81
C TYR A 105 -3.90 -18.86 32.84
N PHE A 106 -4.36 -17.69 32.39
CA PHE A 106 -4.83 -16.62 33.28
C PHE A 106 -6.36 -16.45 33.17
N PRO A 107 -7.09 -16.32 34.29
CA PRO A 107 -8.55 -16.16 34.27
C PRO A 107 -8.94 -14.70 33.98
N HIS A 108 -8.92 -14.32 32.71
CA HIS A 108 -9.14 -12.94 32.27
C HIS A 108 -10.46 -12.32 32.79
N LEU A 109 -11.57 -13.07 32.84
CA LEU A 109 -12.85 -12.56 33.32
C LEU A 109 -12.95 -12.53 34.86
N PHE A 110 -12.01 -13.16 35.57
CA PHE A 110 -11.96 -13.13 37.03
C PHE A 110 -11.32 -11.83 37.55
N ASN A 111 -10.62 -11.09 36.69
CA ASN A 111 -10.00 -9.81 37.01
C ASN A 111 -11.04 -8.70 37.20
N THR A 112 -11.64 -8.67 38.39
CA THR A 112 -12.64 -7.68 38.81
C THR A 112 -12.20 -7.03 40.13
N THR A 113 -12.72 -5.84 40.45
CA THR A 113 -12.39 -5.14 41.70
C THR A 113 -12.64 -6.00 42.95
N PRO A 114 -13.75 -6.76 43.07
CA PRO A 114 -13.98 -7.62 44.24
C PRO A 114 -12.97 -8.77 44.39
N ASN A 115 -12.40 -9.25 43.28
CA ASN A 115 -11.56 -10.46 43.29
C ASN A 115 -10.05 -10.16 43.46
N GLN A 116 -9.64 -8.90 43.55
CA GLN A 116 -8.21 -8.53 43.58
C GLN A 116 -7.43 -9.17 44.74
N ASN A 117 -8.08 -9.39 45.88
CA ASN A 117 -7.47 -10.01 47.06
C ASN A 117 -7.91 -11.48 47.27
N TYR A 118 -8.45 -12.12 46.23
CA TYR A 118 -8.97 -13.48 46.34
C TYR A 118 -7.84 -14.49 46.60
N VAL A 119 -8.05 -15.32 47.62
CA VAL A 119 -7.26 -16.50 47.93
C VAL A 119 -8.24 -17.66 48.18
N GLY A 120 -8.14 -18.73 47.40
CA GLY A 120 -9.10 -19.83 47.47
C GLY A 120 -8.84 -20.92 46.44
N LEU A 121 -9.89 -21.57 45.94
CA LEU A 121 -9.76 -22.57 44.86
C LEU A 121 -9.63 -21.88 43.50
N TYR A 122 -9.18 -22.63 42.50
CA TYR A 122 -9.10 -22.11 41.13
C TYR A 122 -10.47 -21.56 40.65
N PRO A 123 -10.50 -20.38 40.01
CA PRO A 123 -11.72 -19.76 39.49
C PRO A 123 -12.49 -20.64 38.50
N PRO A 124 -13.81 -20.44 38.34
CA PRO A 124 -14.61 -21.17 37.36
C PRO A 124 -13.99 -21.17 35.97
N ILE A 125 -14.13 -22.29 35.25
CA ILE A 125 -13.45 -22.54 33.98
C ILE A 125 -13.82 -21.51 32.90
N GLU A 126 -15.03 -20.95 32.97
CA GLU A 126 -15.55 -19.93 32.07
C GLU A 126 -14.72 -18.65 32.11
N THR A 127 -14.08 -18.37 33.26
CA THR A 127 -13.29 -17.16 33.45
C THR A 127 -12.01 -17.11 32.63
N TYR A 128 -11.58 -18.26 32.09
CA TYR A 128 -10.42 -18.42 31.21
C TYR A 128 -10.77 -18.36 29.72
N ILE A 129 -12.05 -18.17 29.36
CA ILE A 129 -12.52 -18.05 27.97
C ILE A 129 -12.14 -19.27 27.09
N PRO A 130 -12.45 -20.51 27.51
CA PRO A 130 -12.04 -21.72 26.78
C PRO A 130 -12.62 -21.82 25.36
N ASN A 131 -13.77 -21.19 25.11
CA ASN A 131 -14.39 -21.16 23.78
C ASN A 131 -13.60 -20.29 22.77
N GLY A 132 -12.72 -19.40 23.24
CA GLY A 132 -11.80 -18.65 22.38
C GLY A 132 -10.57 -19.46 21.94
N MET A 133 -10.33 -20.64 22.54
CA MET A 133 -9.18 -21.48 22.24
C MET A 133 -9.48 -22.47 21.10
N LYS A 134 -8.53 -22.64 20.17
CA LYS A 134 -8.66 -23.55 19.03
C LYS A 134 -8.14 -24.96 19.37
N GLY A 135 -8.92 -25.99 19.06
CA GLY A 135 -8.53 -27.41 19.01
C GLY A 135 -7.55 -27.84 20.12
N LYS A 136 -6.32 -28.18 19.73
CA LYS A 136 -5.24 -28.65 20.61
C LYS A 136 -4.98 -27.75 21.83
N ALA A 137 -5.00 -26.43 21.66
CA ALA A 137 -4.74 -25.51 22.77
C ALA A 137 -5.85 -25.57 23.84
N ARG A 138 -7.09 -25.85 23.42
CA ARG A 138 -8.23 -26.06 24.32
C ARG A 138 -8.09 -27.37 25.06
N GLU A 139 -7.65 -28.44 24.39
CA GLU A 139 -7.41 -29.74 25.03
C GLU A 139 -6.31 -29.64 26.11
N GLU A 140 -5.20 -28.98 25.79
CA GLU A 140 -4.10 -28.71 26.73
C GLU A 140 -4.58 -27.89 27.94
N PHE A 141 -5.41 -26.88 27.72
CA PHE A 141 -6.03 -26.08 28.79
C PHE A 141 -6.93 -26.90 29.69
N LEU A 142 -7.84 -27.70 29.11
CA LEU A 142 -8.80 -28.50 29.88
C LEU A 142 -8.07 -29.52 30.76
N ALA A 143 -7.04 -30.18 30.23
CA ALA A 143 -6.21 -31.10 31.00
C ALA A 143 -5.49 -30.39 32.16
N TRP A 144 -4.89 -29.22 31.89
CA TRP A 144 -4.25 -28.40 32.92
C TRP A 144 -5.23 -27.96 34.01
N TYR A 145 -6.42 -27.47 33.63
CA TYR A 145 -7.41 -26.98 34.59
C TYR A 145 -7.96 -28.12 35.47
N GLN A 146 -8.25 -29.28 34.86
CA GLN A 146 -8.70 -30.46 35.61
C GLN A 146 -7.67 -30.91 36.63
N ASP A 147 -6.39 -30.94 36.27
CA ASP A 147 -5.30 -31.29 37.18
C ASP A 147 -5.23 -30.33 38.38
N LYS A 148 -5.31 -29.01 38.14
CA LYS A 148 -5.29 -27.98 39.20
C LYS A 148 -6.46 -28.10 40.17
N VAL A 149 -7.67 -28.31 39.64
CA VAL A 149 -8.88 -28.49 40.44
C VAL A 149 -8.84 -29.80 41.24
N GLN A 150 -8.39 -30.90 40.61
CA GLN A 150 -8.26 -32.20 41.28
C GLN A 150 -7.27 -32.17 42.45
N ARG A 151 -6.15 -31.45 42.30
CA ARG A 151 -5.16 -31.26 43.37
C ARG A 151 -5.62 -30.31 44.48
N ARG A 152 -6.77 -29.65 44.32
CA ARG A 152 -7.29 -28.60 45.22
C ARG A 152 -6.22 -27.55 45.54
N GLU A 153 -5.45 -27.19 44.53
CA GLU A 153 -4.36 -26.22 44.67
C GLU A 153 -4.93 -24.84 45.04
N GLU A 154 -4.28 -24.17 46.00
CA GLU A 154 -4.68 -22.82 46.39
C GLU A 154 -4.31 -21.83 45.28
N PHE A 155 -5.26 -20.99 44.91
CA PHE A 155 -5.16 -19.94 43.92
C PHE A 155 -5.16 -18.58 44.63
N ASN A 156 -4.05 -17.87 44.53
CA ASN A 156 -3.90 -16.50 45.03
C ASN A 156 -3.88 -15.54 43.83
N PHE A 157 -4.97 -14.79 43.64
CA PHE A 157 -5.15 -13.99 42.43
C PHE A 157 -4.09 -12.88 42.28
N ALA A 158 -3.74 -12.19 43.36
CA ALA A 158 -2.75 -11.11 43.33
C ALA A 158 -1.36 -11.63 42.92
N LYS A 159 -0.94 -12.77 43.49
CA LYS A 159 0.32 -13.43 43.15
C LYS A 159 0.30 -13.96 41.72
N GLU A 160 -0.79 -14.59 41.30
CA GLU A 160 -0.97 -15.12 39.96
C GLU A 160 -0.90 -14.02 38.89
N MET A 161 -1.57 -12.89 39.13
CA MET A 161 -1.55 -11.72 38.25
C MET A 161 -0.17 -11.10 38.15
N GLU A 162 0.54 -10.93 39.27
CA GLU A 162 1.89 -10.40 39.28
C GLU A 162 2.86 -11.29 38.49
N GLU A 163 2.84 -12.60 38.76
CA GLU A 163 3.72 -13.57 38.08
C GLU A 163 3.39 -13.67 36.58
N TYR A 164 2.12 -13.64 36.21
CA TYR A 164 1.67 -13.63 34.81
C TYR A 164 2.21 -12.40 34.07
N CYS A 165 1.98 -11.20 34.62
CA CYS A 165 2.47 -9.95 34.03
C CYS A 165 4.00 -9.90 33.94
N ARG A 166 4.71 -10.39 34.98
CA ARG A 166 6.19 -10.46 34.96
C ARG A 166 6.68 -11.41 33.87
N SER A 167 6.04 -12.58 33.71
CA SER A 167 6.37 -13.55 32.67
C SER A 167 6.20 -12.96 31.27
N ASP A 168 5.05 -12.32 31.00
CA ASP A 168 4.75 -11.71 29.70
C ASP A 168 5.76 -10.60 29.32
N VAL A 169 6.04 -9.68 30.24
CA VAL A 169 7.00 -8.59 30.01
C VAL A 169 8.41 -9.13 29.80
N ASP A 170 8.81 -10.15 30.56
CA ASP A 170 10.14 -10.73 30.45
C ASP A 170 10.33 -11.56 29.17
N ILE A 171 9.30 -12.30 28.73
CA ILE A 171 9.29 -12.97 27.41
C ILE A 171 9.48 -11.93 26.31
N LEU A 172 8.68 -10.87 26.32
CA LEU A 172 8.75 -9.83 25.30
C LEU A 172 10.13 -9.15 25.30
N ARG A 173 10.66 -8.81 26.47
CA ARG A 173 11.99 -8.22 26.64
C ARG A 173 13.09 -9.11 26.04
N ARG A 174 13.08 -10.41 26.37
CA ARG A 174 14.09 -11.37 25.87
C ARG A 174 13.97 -11.58 24.36
N CYS A 175 12.75 -11.74 23.84
CA CYS A 175 12.49 -11.87 22.40
C CYS A 175 12.97 -10.63 21.64
N CYS A 176 12.56 -9.43 22.06
CA CYS A 176 12.97 -8.17 21.43
C CYS A 176 14.48 -7.95 21.51
N GLY A 177 15.13 -8.27 22.65
CA GLY A 177 16.58 -8.20 22.79
C GLY A 177 17.30 -9.11 21.78
N LYS A 178 16.96 -10.41 21.78
CA LYS A 178 17.55 -11.39 20.85
C LYS A 178 17.29 -11.03 19.39
N PHE A 179 16.09 -10.55 19.08
CA PHE A 179 15.72 -10.07 17.75
C PHE A 179 16.58 -8.88 17.31
N ARG A 180 16.71 -7.86 18.15
CA ARG A 180 17.54 -6.68 17.89
C ARG A 180 18.99 -7.06 17.67
N ASP A 181 19.56 -7.87 18.55
CA ASP A 181 20.97 -8.29 18.47
C ASP A 181 21.22 -9.10 17.18
N THR A 182 20.27 -9.95 16.80
CA THR A 182 20.33 -10.74 15.55
C THR A 182 20.27 -9.83 14.31
N LEU A 183 19.43 -8.80 14.31
CA LEU A 183 19.37 -7.87 13.17
C LEU A 183 20.61 -6.97 13.08
N LEU A 184 21.12 -6.51 14.22
CA LEU A 184 22.38 -5.78 14.28
C LEU A 184 23.56 -6.64 13.80
N SER A 185 23.60 -7.93 14.17
CA SER A 185 24.66 -8.82 13.72
C SER A 185 24.59 -9.07 12.21
N LEU A 186 23.40 -9.39 11.68
CA LEU A 186 23.17 -9.77 10.29
C LEU A 186 23.28 -8.60 9.30
N VAL A 187 22.65 -7.45 9.60
CA VAL A 187 22.47 -6.36 8.62
C VAL A 187 22.87 -4.99 9.13
N LYS A 188 23.41 -4.87 10.36
CA LYS A 188 23.85 -3.58 10.92
C LYS A 188 22.74 -2.52 10.89
N VAL A 189 21.50 -2.92 11.12
CA VAL A 189 20.33 -2.04 11.26
C VAL A 189 19.69 -2.30 12.61
N ASP A 190 19.48 -1.24 13.39
CA ASP A 190 18.70 -1.33 14.61
C ASP A 190 17.20 -1.24 14.29
N PRO A 191 16.44 -2.35 14.40
CA PRO A 191 15.03 -2.38 14.01
C PRO A 191 14.18 -1.40 14.82
N PHE A 192 14.50 -1.22 16.10
CA PHE A 192 13.67 -0.41 16.97
C PHE A 192 14.08 1.04 16.90
N MET A 193 15.37 1.37 16.75
CA MET A 193 15.83 2.77 16.71
C MET A 193 15.65 3.44 15.36
N GLU A 194 15.88 2.73 14.26
CA GLU A 194 15.92 3.32 12.92
C GLU A 194 14.62 3.10 12.13
N CYS A 195 13.74 2.24 12.62
CA CYS A 195 12.55 1.79 11.90
C CYS A 195 11.31 1.70 12.82
N ILE A 196 10.15 1.62 12.19
CA ILE A 196 8.83 1.49 12.85
C ILE A 196 8.13 0.16 12.56
N THR A 197 8.57 -0.56 11.52
CA THR A 197 8.04 -1.87 11.13
C THR A 197 9.17 -2.73 10.58
N PHE A 198 8.97 -4.05 10.57
CA PHE A 198 9.94 -4.95 9.96
C PHE A 198 10.18 -4.68 8.47
N ALA A 199 9.12 -4.34 7.73
CA ALA A 199 9.25 -4.04 6.30
C ALA A 199 10.16 -2.82 6.06
N SER A 200 10.09 -1.80 6.93
CA SER A 200 11.04 -0.68 6.90
C SER A 200 12.48 -1.14 7.21
N THR A 201 12.67 -2.05 8.16
CA THR A 201 13.98 -2.66 8.44
C THR A 201 14.52 -3.42 7.23
N ALA A 202 13.69 -4.24 6.57
CA ALA A 202 14.06 -4.99 5.38
C ALA A 202 14.51 -4.09 4.23
N ASN A 203 13.76 -3.02 3.97
CA ASN A 203 14.10 -2.03 2.95
C ASN A 203 15.37 -1.23 3.30
N LEU A 204 15.53 -0.80 4.54
CA LEU A 204 16.74 -0.09 4.98
C LEU A 204 17.98 -1.00 4.88
N ALA A 205 17.86 -2.27 5.30
CA ALA A 205 18.92 -3.26 5.15
C ALA A 205 19.30 -3.46 3.67
N PHE A 206 18.31 -3.59 2.78
CA PHE A 206 18.53 -3.66 1.33
C PHE A 206 19.29 -2.44 0.82
N ARG A 207 18.79 -1.22 1.07
CA ARG A 207 19.41 0.02 0.59
C ARG A 207 20.81 0.26 1.14
N ARG A 208 21.07 -0.13 2.39
CA ARG A 208 22.36 0.09 3.07
C ARG A 208 23.44 -0.90 2.61
N ASN A 209 23.07 -2.18 2.47
CA ASN A 209 24.05 -3.26 2.37
C ASN A 209 24.06 -4.00 1.02
N PHE A 210 22.99 -3.91 0.22
CA PHE A 210 22.81 -4.76 -0.96
C PHE A 210 22.53 -3.98 -2.25
N MET A 211 21.83 -2.85 -2.16
CA MET A 211 21.48 -2.05 -3.33
C MET A 211 22.74 -1.37 -3.89
N PRO A 212 23.11 -1.59 -5.17
CA PRO A 212 24.21 -0.86 -5.77
C PRO A 212 23.89 0.65 -5.85
N ARG A 213 24.93 1.48 -5.92
CA ARG A 213 24.75 2.94 -5.99
C ARG A 213 24.10 3.32 -7.31
N GLU A 214 23.24 4.35 -7.27
CA GLU A 214 22.66 5.00 -8.46
C GLU A 214 21.81 4.08 -9.35
N THR A 215 21.30 2.94 -8.83
CA THR A 215 20.52 2.00 -9.65
C THR A 215 19.00 2.19 -9.62
N VAL A 216 18.40 2.51 -8.46
CA VAL A 216 16.94 2.65 -8.36
C VAL A 216 16.58 4.13 -8.37
N ALA A 217 15.89 4.58 -9.43
CA ALA A 217 15.46 5.97 -9.54
C ALA A 217 14.48 6.36 -8.43
N ILE A 218 14.62 7.61 -7.98
CA ILE A 218 13.59 8.29 -7.20
C ILE A 218 12.63 8.91 -8.21
N LEU A 219 11.36 8.50 -8.15
CA LEU A 219 10.32 9.01 -9.05
C LEU A 219 9.93 10.43 -8.62
N PRO A 220 9.90 11.42 -9.54
CA PRO A 220 9.40 12.75 -9.22
C PRO A 220 7.92 12.69 -8.82
N PRO A 221 7.47 13.44 -7.79
CA PRO A 221 6.07 13.50 -7.38
C PRO A 221 5.11 13.91 -8.51
N GLU A 222 5.54 14.88 -9.31
CA GLU A 222 4.77 15.44 -10.45
C GLU A 222 4.93 14.62 -11.75
N GLY A 223 5.57 13.46 -11.67
CA GLY A 223 5.98 12.69 -12.85
C GLY A 223 7.18 13.27 -13.59
N TYR A 224 7.64 12.59 -14.63
CA TYR A 224 8.84 12.97 -15.39
C TYR A 224 8.64 14.13 -16.38
N SER A 225 7.40 14.61 -16.55
CA SER A 225 7.05 15.70 -17.46
C SER A 225 6.08 16.71 -16.80
N PRO A 226 6.51 17.45 -15.76
CA PRO A 226 5.64 18.40 -15.05
C PRO A 226 5.16 19.54 -15.96
N GLU A 227 5.93 19.88 -17.01
CA GLU A 227 5.59 20.89 -18.01
C GLU A 227 4.46 20.46 -18.95
N ARG A 228 4.15 19.15 -19.00
CA ARG A 228 3.06 18.58 -19.81
C ARG A 228 1.71 18.56 -19.08
N LYS A 229 1.55 19.32 -18.00
CA LYS A 229 0.27 19.55 -17.31
C LYS A 229 -0.67 20.44 -18.15
N TYR A 230 -0.83 20.14 -19.44
CA TYR A 230 -1.92 20.70 -20.22
C TYR A 230 -3.23 20.13 -19.67
N SER A 231 -4.25 20.98 -19.54
CA SER A 231 -5.57 20.50 -19.15
C SER A 231 -6.07 19.54 -20.25
N ILE A 232 -6.24 18.26 -19.93
CA ILE A 232 -6.82 17.29 -20.88
C ILE A 232 -8.24 17.69 -21.25
N LYS A 233 -8.96 18.35 -20.32
CA LYS A 233 -10.25 18.97 -20.61
C LYS A 233 -10.10 20.05 -21.69
N ALA A 234 -9.03 20.83 -21.68
CA ALA A 234 -8.71 21.79 -22.75
C ALA A 234 -8.52 21.08 -24.09
N LEU A 235 -7.67 20.04 -24.15
CA LEU A 235 -7.43 19.31 -25.40
C LEU A 235 -8.72 18.67 -25.97
N ARG A 236 -9.57 18.11 -25.11
CA ARG A 236 -10.86 17.54 -25.53
C ARG A 236 -11.83 18.61 -26.04
N TRP A 237 -11.86 19.76 -25.37
CA TRP A 237 -12.65 20.91 -25.81
C TRP A 237 -12.16 21.44 -27.16
N LEU A 238 -10.85 21.58 -27.37
CA LEU A 238 -10.29 22.03 -28.65
C LEU A 238 -10.63 21.06 -29.80
N LYS A 239 -10.59 19.75 -29.56
CA LYS A 239 -11.07 18.76 -30.54
C LYS A 239 -12.56 18.89 -30.85
N TRP A 240 -13.38 19.20 -29.85
CA TRP A 240 -14.81 19.47 -30.07
C TRP A 240 -14.99 20.69 -30.96
N ILE A 241 -14.29 21.80 -30.70
CA ILE A 241 -14.40 22.99 -31.52
C ILE A 241 -13.91 22.73 -32.95
N ALA A 242 -12.82 21.99 -33.12
CA ALA A 242 -12.35 21.58 -34.45
C ALA A 242 -13.40 20.76 -35.20
N HIS A 243 -14.11 19.85 -34.51
CA HIS A 243 -15.20 19.05 -35.07
C HIS A 243 -16.45 19.90 -35.40
N GLU A 244 -16.85 20.81 -34.51
CA GLU A 244 -18.04 21.65 -34.69
C GLU A 244 -17.84 22.69 -35.80
N THR A 245 -16.62 23.23 -35.92
CA THR A 245 -16.31 24.29 -36.87
C THR A 245 -15.76 23.77 -38.20
N ASP A 246 -15.34 22.51 -38.30
CA ASP A 246 -14.62 21.93 -39.45
C ASP A 246 -13.32 22.70 -39.79
N HIS A 247 -12.58 23.11 -38.76
CA HIS A 247 -11.31 23.83 -38.91
C HIS A 247 -10.17 23.14 -38.15
N ASP A 248 -8.97 23.18 -38.72
CA ASP A 248 -7.75 22.73 -38.04
C ASP A 248 -7.32 23.71 -36.95
N ILE A 249 -7.28 23.23 -35.71
CA ILE A 249 -6.79 23.98 -34.55
C ILE A 249 -5.40 23.45 -34.18
N CYS A 250 -4.40 24.34 -34.20
CA CYS A 250 -3.07 24.07 -33.69
C CYS A 250 -3.11 24.10 -32.16
N HIS A 251 -2.63 23.05 -31.51
CA HIS A 251 -2.55 22.92 -30.05
C HIS A 251 -1.38 22.00 -29.70
N ALA A 252 -0.97 21.95 -28.43
CA ALA A 252 0.24 21.28 -27.92
C ALA A 252 0.52 19.82 -28.38
N ARG A 253 -0.44 19.13 -29.01
CA ARG A 253 -0.32 17.74 -29.49
C ARG A 253 -0.44 17.59 -31.03
N ASN A 254 -0.56 18.68 -31.79
CA ASN A 254 -0.70 18.65 -33.25
C ASN A 254 0.10 19.77 -33.95
N GLY A 255 1.19 20.20 -33.32
CA GLY A 255 2.00 21.38 -33.66
C GLY A 255 2.43 22.07 -32.36
N GLU A 256 3.64 22.60 -32.28
CA GLU A 256 4.13 23.28 -31.07
C GLU A 256 3.10 24.32 -30.56
N GLU A 257 3.00 24.53 -29.24
CA GLU A 257 2.13 25.58 -28.70
C GLU A 257 2.48 26.93 -29.33
N MET A 258 1.49 27.56 -29.96
CA MET A 258 1.75 28.82 -30.65
C MET A 258 2.08 29.89 -29.61
N LYS A 259 3.29 30.43 -29.71
CA LYS A 259 3.71 31.53 -28.87
C LYS A 259 3.31 32.86 -29.51
N ILE A 260 2.31 33.52 -28.93
CA ILE A 260 1.90 34.86 -29.32
C ILE A 260 2.63 35.85 -28.40
N ALA A 261 3.60 36.57 -28.96
CA ALA A 261 4.54 37.42 -28.21
C ALA A 261 5.28 36.65 -27.10
N HIS A 262 4.86 36.82 -25.84
CA HIS A 262 5.45 36.17 -24.66
C HIS A 262 4.54 35.10 -24.04
N LEU A 263 3.37 34.85 -24.62
CA LEU A 263 2.33 33.98 -24.08
C LEU A 263 2.16 32.73 -24.96
N TYR A 264 2.14 31.56 -24.34
CA TYR A 264 1.66 30.31 -24.97
C TYR A 264 0.15 30.23 -24.83
N VAL A 265 -0.56 29.88 -25.89
CA VAL A 265 -2.03 29.76 -25.91
C VAL A 265 -2.45 28.29 -26.04
N ASP A 266 -3.60 27.92 -25.48
CA ASP A 266 -4.04 26.51 -25.47
C ASP A 266 -4.38 25.98 -26.87
N GLY A 267 -4.99 26.81 -27.72
CA GLY A 267 -5.28 26.49 -29.11
C GLY A 267 -5.31 27.72 -30.02
N TYR A 268 -4.96 27.53 -31.30
CA TYR A 268 -4.95 28.61 -32.29
C TYR A 268 -5.41 28.14 -33.67
N ASN A 269 -6.28 28.93 -34.30
CA ASN A 269 -6.69 28.75 -35.68
C ASN A 269 -6.08 29.86 -36.56
N ILE A 270 -5.14 29.46 -37.42
CA ILE A 270 -4.38 30.36 -38.29
C ILE A 270 -5.22 31.07 -39.35
N ASN A 271 -6.28 30.41 -39.83
CA ASN A 271 -7.12 30.94 -40.91
C ASN A 271 -8.10 32.00 -40.40
N MET A 272 -8.54 31.87 -39.15
CA MET A 272 -9.54 32.76 -38.53
C MET A 272 -8.92 33.82 -37.60
N GLN A 273 -7.61 33.73 -37.33
CA GLN A 273 -6.93 34.50 -36.28
C GLN A 273 -7.65 34.37 -34.92
N THR A 274 -8.19 33.18 -34.63
CA THR A 274 -8.90 32.88 -33.39
C THR A 274 -7.99 32.14 -32.42
N VAL A 275 -7.92 32.63 -31.18
CA VAL A 275 -7.25 31.98 -30.06
C VAL A 275 -8.30 31.31 -29.18
N TYR A 276 -8.03 30.08 -28.74
CA TYR A 276 -8.88 29.31 -27.84
C TYR A 276 -8.16 29.12 -26.50
N GLU A 277 -8.82 29.49 -25.39
CA GLU A 277 -8.27 29.40 -24.04
C GLU A 277 -9.18 28.59 -23.11
N PHE A 278 -8.60 27.67 -22.34
CA PHE A 278 -9.33 26.88 -21.36
C PHE A 278 -9.01 27.35 -19.94
N TYR A 279 -9.99 27.98 -19.30
CA TYR A 279 -9.81 28.52 -17.96
C TYR A 279 -10.17 27.49 -16.88
N GLY A 280 -9.14 26.76 -16.41
CA GLY A 280 -9.22 25.96 -15.18
C GLY A 280 -9.70 26.81 -14.01
N CYS A 281 -10.85 26.49 -13.41
CA CYS A 281 -11.54 27.41 -12.49
C CYS A 281 -10.68 27.77 -11.28
N PHE A 282 -10.00 26.75 -10.73
CA PHE A 282 -9.08 26.88 -9.61
C PHE A 282 -7.89 27.79 -9.98
N TRP A 283 -7.21 27.51 -11.08
CA TRP A 283 -5.98 28.21 -11.47
C TRP A 283 -6.17 29.62 -12.02
N HIS A 284 -7.37 29.93 -12.53
CA HIS A 284 -7.67 31.20 -13.21
C HIS A 284 -8.65 32.10 -12.42
N GLY A 285 -9.12 31.67 -11.24
CA GLY A 285 -9.98 32.48 -10.38
C GLY A 285 -11.40 32.68 -10.91
N CYS A 286 -12.15 31.59 -11.07
CA CYS A 286 -13.51 31.67 -11.61
C CYS A 286 -14.50 32.44 -10.69
N PRO A 287 -15.22 33.47 -11.20
CA PRO A 287 -16.22 34.22 -10.43
C PRO A 287 -17.41 33.42 -9.92
N GLU A 288 -17.80 32.39 -10.65
CA GLU A 288 -18.96 31.57 -10.27
C GLU A 288 -18.57 30.51 -9.23
N CYS A 289 -17.38 29.92 -9.34
CA CYS A 289 -16.92 28.92 -8.37
C CYS A 289 -16.39 29.54 -7.07
N PHE A 290 -15.91 30.78 -7.12
CA PHE A 290 -15.28 31.49 -5.98
C PHE A 290 -15.97 32.83 -5.75
N SER A 291 -17.19 32.76 -5.19
CA SER A 291 -18.08 33.93 -5.06
C SER A 291 -17.58 35.02 -4.11
N ASN A 292 -16.62 34.70 -3.22
CA ASN A 292 -16.06 35.65 -2.25
C ASN A 292 -14.59 36.01 -2.55
N MET A 293 -14.27 36.25 -3.82
CA MET A 293 -12.93 36.51 -4.38
C MET A 293 -12.00 37.49 -3.62
N LYS A 294 -12.56 38.41 -2.81
CA LYS A 294 -11.78 39.42 -2.05
C LYS A 294 -11.17 38.87 -0.75
N LEU A 295 -11.73 37.79 -0.21
CA LEU A 295 -11.32 37.18 1.06
C LEU A 295 -10.70 35.77 0.86
N GLU A 296 -10.87 35.20 -0.33
CA GLU A 296 -10.34 33.88 -0.68
C GLU A 296 -8.96 34.05 -1.36
N GLU A 297 -7.91 33.92 -0.56
CA GLU A 297 -6.54 33.73 -1.06
C GLU A 297 -6.47 32.42 -1.86
N HIS A 298 -5.69 32.39 -2.95
CA HIS A 298 -5.57 31.17 -3.73
C HIS A 298 -4.79 30.13 -2.90
N PRO A 299 -5.38 28.97 -2.60
CA PRO A 299 -4.83 28.02 -1.64
C PRO A 299 -3.45 27.45 -2.06
N VAL A 300 -3.10 27.50 -3.34
CA VAL A 300 -1.78 27.01 -3.82
C VAL A 300 -0.81 28.14 -4.16
N ARG A 301 -1.27 29.40 -4.21
CA ARG A 301 -0.47 30.57 -4.60
C ARG A 301 -0.73 31.70 -3.61
N HIS A 302 -0.11 31.61 -2.44
CA HIS A 302 -0.31 32.54 -1.32
C HIS A 302 0.13 33.98 -1.63
N ASP A 303 0.78 34.22 -2.77
CA ASP A 303 1.11 35.54 -3.28
C ASP A 303 -0.04 36.20 -4.05
N CYS A 304 -1.16 35.50 -4.26
CA CYS A 304 -2.30 36.01 -4.99
C CYS A 304 -3.66 35.53 -4.44
N THR A 305 -4.67 36.37 -4.61
CA THR A 305 -6.08 36.06 -4.37
C THR A 305 -6.72 35.50 -5.64
N PHE A 306 -7.83 34.77 -5.51
CA PHE A 306 -8.62 34.39 -6.69
C PHE A 306 -9.05 35.61 -7.51
N LYS A 307 -9.24 36.77 -6.86
CA LYS A 307 -9.47 38.04 -7.57
C LYS A 307 -8.27 38.48 -8.42
N GLN A 308 -7.05 38.37 -7.91
CA GLN A 308 -5.84 38.72 -8.66
C GLN A 308 -5.59 37.75 -9.82
N LEU A 309 -5.88 36.45 -9.64
CA LEU A 309 -5.83 35.47 -10.73
C LEU A 309 -6.88 35.74 -11.81
N TYR A 310 -8.10 36.06 -11.40
CA TYR A 310 -9.15 36.47 -12.33
C TYR A 310 -8.73 37.71 -13.12
N GLN A 311 -8.19 38.72 -12.44
CA GLN A 311 -7.71 39.93 -13.09
C GLN A 311 -6.59 39.61 -14.09
N ALA A 312 -5.61 38.80 -13.71
CA ALA A 312 -4.53 38.38 -14.62
C ALA A 312 -5.05 37.60 -15.84
N THR A 313 -6.08 36.78 -15.64
CA THR A 313 -6.76 36.05 -16.73
C THR A 313 -7.47 37.01 -17.68
N GLN A 314 -8.15 38.03 -17.15
CA GLN A 314 -8.79 39.07 -17.95
C GLN A 314 -7.78 39.97 -18.66
N ASP A 315 -6.67 40.33 -18.01
CA ASP A 315 -5.60 41.12 -18.61
C ASP A 315 -4.96 40.35 -19.78
N ARG A 316 -4.74 39.05 -19.62
CA ARG A 316 -4.28 38.14 -20.68
C ARG A 316 -5.26 38.09 -21.85
N HIS A 317 -6.56 37.91 -21.56
CA HIS A 317 -7.61 37.87 -22.57
C HIS A 317 -7.70 39.19 -23.37
N ASN A 318 -7.67 40.31 -22.67
CA ASN A 318 -7.72 41.64 -23.28
C ASN A 318 -6.48 41.92 -24.14
N PHE A 319 -5.29 41.55 -23.67
CA PHE A 319 -4.05 41.69 -24.42
C PHE A 319 -4.10 40.95 -25.77
N LEU A 320 -4.61 39.71 -25.78
CA LEU A 320 -4.77 38.94 -27.02
C LEU A 320 -5.78 39.60 -27.98
N ASN A 321 -6.89 40.15 -27.47
CA ASN A 321 -7.85 40.91 -28.26
C ASN A 321 -7.25 42.21 -28.84
N GLU A 322 -6.46 42.94 -28.04
CA GLU A 322 -5.77 44.17 -28.47
C GLU A 322 -4.72 43.90 -29.56
N MET A 323 -4.10 42.71 -29.54
CA MET A 323 -3.22 42.25 -30.62
C MET A 323 -3.96 41.87 -31.91
N GLY A 324 -5.29 41.98 -31.94
CA GLY A 324 -6.12 41.75 -33.12
C GLY A 324 -6.61 40.32 -33.28
N PHE A 325 -6.43 39.45 -32.28
CA PHE A 325 -6.95 38.09 -32.30
C PHE A 325 -8.36 38.02 -31.72
N ARG A 326 -9.20 37.14 -32.24
CA ARG A 326 -10.48 36.81 -31.62
C ARG A 326 -10.25 35.75 -30.54
N VAL A 327 -10.55 36.04 -29.27
CA VAL A 327 -10.34 35.06 -28.18
C VAL A 327 -11.63 34.38 -27.77
N GLU A 328 -11.74 33.07 -27.97
CA GLU A 328 -12.82 32.22 -27.46
C GLU A 328 -12.33 31.44 -26.25
N HIS A 329 -13.18 31.29 -25.23
CA HIS A 329 -12.79 30.61 -24.00
C HIS A 329 -13.93 29.78 -23.42
N ILE A 330 -13.57 28.82 -22.57
CA ILE A 330 -14.51 28.08 -21.74
C ILE A 330 -13.94 27.93 -20.32
N TRP A 331 -14.79 28.01 -19.31
CA TRP A 331 -14.40 27.71 -17.94
C TRP A 331 -14.53 26.21 -17.64
N GLU A 332 -13.68 25.68 -16.75
CA GLU A 332 -13.71 24.26 -16.40
C GLU A 332 -15.07 23.78 -15.87
N HIS A 333 -15.72 24.56 -15.01
CA HIS A 333 -17.05 24.20 -14.49
C HIS A 333 -18.10 24.18 -15.60
N GLU A 334 -17.96 25.04 -16.62
CA GLU A 334 -18.86 25.10 -17.77
C GLU A 334 -18.64 23.90 -18.69
N TYR A 335 -17.39 23.52 -18.94
CA TYR A 335 -17.05 22.27 -19.63
C TYR A 335 -17.64 21.05 -18.91
N ASP A 336 -17.46 20.97 -17.58
CA ASP A 336 -17.96 19.85 -16.77
C ASP A 336 -19.51 19.82 -16.75
N ARG A 337 -20.15 20.99 -16.77
CA ARG A 337 -21.60 21.13 -16.87
C ARG A 337 -22.10 20.69 -18.24
N ARG A 338 -21.50 21.16 -19.34
CA ARG A 338 -21.84 20.73 -20.71
C ARG A 338 -21.70 19.22 -20.90
N CYS A 339 -20.66 18.61 -20.35
CA CYS A 339 -20.50 17.14 -20.39
C CYS A 339 -21.68 16.37 -19.78
N LYS A 340 -22.44 17.00 -18.85
CA LYS A 340 -23.59 16.40 -18.17
C LYS A 340 -24.92 16.78 -18.81
N GLU A 341 -25.05 18.03 -19.25
CA GLU A 341 -26.32 18.64 -19.70
C GLU A 341 -26.54 18.54 -21.21
N ASP A 342 -25.47 18.51 -22.01
CA ASP A 342 -25.50 18.43 -23.47
C ASP A 342 -25.17 16.99 -23.90
N PRO A 343 -26.15 16.20 -24.38
CA PRO A 343 -25.94 14.80 -24.72
C PRO A 343 -24.95 14.60 -25.87
N GLU A 344 -24.89 15.53 -26.82
CA GLU A 344 -24.00 15.45 -28.00
C GLU A 344 -22.56 15.75 -27.59
N PHE A 345 -22.35 16.88 -26.89
CA PHE A 345 -21.04 17.23 -26.34
C PHE A 345 -20.55 16.17 -25.35
N GLY A 346 -21.43 15.67 -24.48
CA GLY A 346 -21.11 14.62 -23.51
C GLY A 346 -20.75 13.29 -24.17
N ALA A 347 -21.41 12.92 -25.28
CA ALA A 347 -21.05 11.72 -26.05
C ALA A 347 -19.68 11.90 -26.74
N PHE A 348 -19.44 13.04 -27.36
CA PHE A 348 -18.16 13.35 -27.99
C PHE A 348 -17.01 13.43 -26.99
N ALA A 349 -17.21 14.09 -25.85
CA ALA A 349 -16.21 14.17 -24.79
C ALA A 349 -15.86 12.78 -24.22
N LYS A 350 -16.83 11.86 -24.14
CA LYS A 350 -16.60 10.46 -23.78
C LYS A 350 -15.82 9.71 -24.86
N GLN A 351 -16.15 9.91 -26.14
CA GLN A 351 -15.40 9.33 -27.26
C GLN A 351 -13.94 9.82 -27.25
N MET A 352 -13.73 11.13 -27.14
CA MET A 352 -12.39 11.74 -27.07
C MET A 352 -11.62 11.36 -25.80
N ALA A 353 -12.30 10.98 -24.71
CA ALA A 353 -11.62 10.44 -23.54
C ALA A 353 -10.96 9.07 -23.80
N GLU A 354 -11.39 8.34 -24.83
CA GLU A 354 -10.71 7.11 -25.29
C GLU A 354 -9.45 7.42 -26.12
N GLU A 355 -9.40 8.56 -26.81
CA GLU A 355 -8.28 8.98 -27.67
C GLU A 355 -7.24 9.83 -26.92
N ILE A 356 -7.72 10.80 -26.13
CA ILE A 356 -6.92 11.73 -25.33
C ILE A 356 -6.98 11.28 -23.86
N VAL A 357 -6.07 10.37 -23.53
CA VAL A 357 -5.91 9.81 -22.19
C VAL A 357 -4.94 10.64 -21.34
N ASP A 358 -5.10 10.55 -20.02
CA ASP A 358 -4.14 11.11 -19.06
C ASP A 358 -2.73 10.55 -19.30
N PRO A 359 -1.67 11.27 -18.90
CA PRO A 359 -0.32 10.72 -18.86
C PRO A 359 -0.26 9.38 -18.11
N LEU A 360 0.77 8.61 -18.42
CA LEU A 360 1.05 7.34 -17.76
C LEU A 360 1.27 7.57 -16.26
N GLN A 361 0.40 6.98 -15.43
CA GLN A 361 0.57 6.93 -13.99
C GLN A 361 1.14 5.56 -13.59
N PRO A 362 2.38 5.48 -13.07
CA PRO A 362 3.04 4.19 -12.83
C PRO A 362 2.28 3.25 -11.88
N ARG A 363 1.53 3.83 -10.94
CA ARG A 363 0.74 3.07 -9.97
C ARG A 363 -0.44 2.33 -10.60
N ASP A 364 -0.92 2.77 -11.76
CA ASP A 364 -2.00 2.07 -12.47
C ASP A 364 -1.55 0.70 -12.98
N ALA A 365 -0.25 0.53 -13.24
CA ALA A 365 0.35 -0.77 -13.57
C ALA A 365 0.57 -1.68 -12.35
N LEU A 366 0.36 -1.19 -11.12
CA LEU A 366 0.55 -2.00 -9.92
C LEU A 366 -0.70 -2.83 -9.68
N PHE A 367 -0.71 -4.08 -10.14
CA PHE A 367 -1.76 -5.06 -9.83
C PHE A 367 -1.31 -6.07 -8.77
N GLY A 368 -2.29 -6.74 -8.13
CA GLY A 368 -2.03 -7.80 -7.16
C GLY A 368 -1.70 -9.16 -7.81
N GLY A 369 -1.82 -10.24 -7.03
CA GLY A 369 -1.78 -11.61 -7.53
C GLY A 369 -3.02 -11.96 -8.37
N ARG A 370 -2.95 -13.07 -9.11
CA ARG A 370 -4.09 -13.62 -9.86
C ARG A 370 -4.84 -14.57 -8.95
N THR A 371 -6.15 -14.40 -8.83
CA THR A 371 -7.01 -15.31 -8.06
C THR A 371 -8.27 -15.60 -8.86
N ASN A 372 -8.56 -16.87 -9.11
CA ASN A 372 -9.79 -17.26 -9.78
C ASN A 372 -10.20 -18.71 -9.45
N ALA A 373 -11.50 -18.95 -9.36
CA ALA A 373 -12.09 -20.28 -9.36
C ALA A 373 -12.63 -20.59 -10.76
N THR A 374 -11.87 -21.35 -11.54
CA THR A 374 -12.29 -21.75 -12.90
C THR A 374 -13.39 -22.79 -12.87
N ARG A 375 -13.44 -23.61 -11.82
CA ARG A 375 -14.50 -24.59 -11.58
C ARG A 375 -14.99 -24.51 -10.14
N LEU A 376 -16.29 -24.24 -9.95
CA LEU A 376 -16.90 -24.09 -8.63
C LEU A 376 -17.10 -25.43 -7.89
N TYR A 377 -17.17 -26.54 -8.64
CA TYR A 377 -17.38 -27.88 -8.06
C TYR A 377 -16.64 -28.96 -8.86
N CYS A 378 -15.84 -29.76 -8.15
CA CYS A 378 -15.14 -30.93 -8.67
C CYS A 378 -15.05 -32.00 -7.56
N ASN A 379 -15.47 -33.23 -7.87
CA ASN A 379 -15.50 -34.38 -6.97
C ASN A 379 -14.91 -35.65 -7.63
N GLU A 380 -14.31 -35.51 -8.80
CA GLU A 380 -13.80 -36.60 -9.64
C GLU A 380 -12.37 -36.29 -10.08
N GLY A 381 -11.53 -37.33 -10.22
CA GLY A 381 -10.14 -37.24 -10.68
C GLY A 381 -9.10 -37.13 -9.56
N ASP A 382 -7.83 -37.36 -9.92
CA ASP A 382 -6.67 -37.10 -9.03
C ASP A 382 -6.42 -35.59 -8.98
N MET A 383 -6.70 -34.95 -7.85
CA MET A 383 -6.52 -33.51 -7.67
C MET A 383 -5.19 -33.24 -6.99
N ARG A 384 -4.36 -32.39 -7.62
CA ARG A 384 -3.07 -31.98 -7.06
C ARG A 384 -3.06 -30.50 -6.71
N TYR A 385 -2.41 -30.19 -5.60
CA TYR A 385 -2.16 -28.84 -5.12
C TYR A 385 -0.66 -28.57 -5.24
N ILE A 386 -0.32 -27.44 -5.86
CA ILE A 386 1.05 -26.96 -5.98
C ILE A 386 1.08 -25.53 -5.47
N ASP A 387 2.13 -25.23 -4.70
CA ASP A 387 2.42 -23.91 -4.14
C ASP A 387 3.84 -23.52 -4.51
N VAL A 388 3.99 -22.39 -5.21
CA VAL A 388 5.30 -21.88 -5.59
C VAL A 388 6.00 -21.33 -4.36
N CYS A 389 6.92 -22.12 -3.83
CA CYS A 389 7.75 -21.76 -2.70
C CYS A 389 8.43 -20.40 -2.92
N PHE A 390 7.98 -19.37 -2.20
CA PHE A 390 8.55 -18.02 -2.24
C PHE A 390 8.47 -17.36 -3.63
N LEU A 391 7.29 -17.37 -4.25
CA LEU A 391 7.07 -16.76 -5.57
C LEU A 391 7.68 -15.35 -5.71
N TYR A 392 7.35 -14.42 -4.81
CA TYR A 392 7.86 -13.05 -4.88
C TYR A 392 9.40 -12.98 -4.72
N PRO A 393 10.02 -13.61 -3.71
CA PRO A 393 11.49 -13.72 -3.66
C PRO A 393 12.13 -14.37 -4.89
N SER A 394 11.50 -15.39 -5.47
CA SER A 394 12.00 -16.06 -6.68
C SER A 394 12.05 -15.09 -7.86
N VAL A 395 10.99 -14.30 -8.07
CA VAL A 395 10.99 -13.29 -9.14
C VAL A 395 11.94 -12.14 -8.86
N LEU A 396 12.17 -11.75 -7.60
CA LEU A 396 13.21 -10.77 -7.27
C LEU A 396 14.61 -11.30 -7.62
N LYS A 397 14.88 -12.58 -7.36
CA LYS A 397 16.18 -13.20 -7.62
C LYS A 397 16.48 -13.42 -9.11
N HIS A 398 15.48 -13.87 -9.86
CA HIS A 398 15.67 -14.30 -11.25
C HIS A 398 15.12 -13.32 -12.30
N GLY A 399 14.26 -12.39 -11.87
CA GLY A 399 13.63 -11.40 -12.73
C GLY A 399 14.61 -10.34 -13.23
N THR A 400 14.29 -9.76 -14.39
CA THR A 400 14.99 -8.60 -14.94
C THR A 400 14.20 -7.35 -14.54
N PHE A 401 14.84 -6.42 -13.84
CA PHE A 401 14.21 -5.20 -13.33
C PHE A 401 14.77 -3.96 -14.04
N PRO A 402 13.94 -2.94 -14.32
CA PRO A 402 14.42 -1.66 -14.84
C PRO A 402 15.24 -0.94 -13.76
N ILE A 403 16.32 -0.29 -14.20
CA ILE A 403 17.18 0.55 -13.35
C ILE A 403 17.39 1.91 -14.01
N GLY A 404 17.85 2.89 -13.23
CA GLY A 404 18.00 4.27 -13.68
C GLY A 404 16.66 4.96 -13.92
N HIS A 405 16.70 6.02 -14.71
CA HIS A 405 15.54 6.84 -15.07
C HIS A 405 14.99 6.43 -16.46
N PRO A 406 13.67 6.53 -16.69
CA PRO A 406 13.09 6.25 -17.99
C PRO A 406 13.30 7.40 -18.97
N VAL A 407 13.33 7.07 -20.26
CA VAL A 407 13.09 7.95 -21.38
C VAL A 407 11.59 7.90 -21.71
N LEU A 408 10.95 9.07 -21.73
CA LEU A 408 9.52 9.18 -22.02
C LEU A 408 9.31 9.28 -23.52
N ILE A 409 8.53 8.37 -24.07
CA ILE A 409 8.16 8.32 -25.49
C ILE A 409 6.66 8.54 -25.57
N THR A 410 6.23 9.54 -26.34
CA THR A 410 4.80 9.91 -26.49
C THR A 410 4.33 10.00 -27.92
N GLU A 411 5.23 9.82 -28.87
CA GLU A 411 4.97 9.84 -30.30
C GLU A 411 6.03 9.01 -31.01
N ASN A 412 5.79 8.68 -32.28
CA ASN A 412 6.71 7.91 -33.12
C ASN A 412 7.20 6.61 -32.43
N PHE A 413 6.25 5.85 -31.89
CA PHE A 413 6.53 4.61 -31.17
C PHE A 413 7.11 3.54 -32.12
N ASP A 414 8.20 2.91 -31.69
CA ASP A 414 8.71 1.67 -32.28
C ASP A 414 7.85 0.47 -31.84
N ASP A 415 8.23 -0.74 -32.27
CA ASP A 415 7.62 -1.95 -31.75
C ASP A 415 7.79 -2.00 -30.22
N ILE A 416 6.66 -2.11 -29.50
CA ILE A 416 6.62 -2.19 -28.04
C ILE A 416 7.49 -3.31 -27.47
N ARG A 417 7.78 -4.35 -28.27
CA ARG A 417 8.66 -5.46 -27.89
C ARG A 417 10.12 -5.03 -27.67
N GLU A 418 10.55 -3.94 -28.29
CA GLU A 418 11.91 -3.40 -28.14
C GLU A 418 12.06 -2.56 -26.86
N TYR A 419 10.96 -2.12 -26.26
CA TYR A 419 10.98 -1.35 -25.03
C TYR A 419 11.02 -2.22 -23.77
N THR A 420 11.50 -1.61 -22.69
CA THR A 420 11.42 -2.18 -21.34
C THR A 420 10.90 -1.11 -20.40
N GLY A 421 9.80 -1.37 -19.69
CA GLY A 421 9.29 -0.46 -18.68
C GLY A 421 7.79 -0.54 -18.54
N LEU A 422 7.14 0.62 -18.53
CA LEU A 422 5.69 0.73 -18.47
C LEU A 422 5.14 1.28 -19.79
N VAL A 423 3.96 0.82 -20.15
CA VAL A 423 3.22 1.32 -21.31
C VAL A 423 1.79 1.63 -20.91
N LYS A 424 1.28 2.77 -21.37
CA LYS A 424 -0.14 3.07 -21.42
C LYS A 424 -0.62 2.87 -22.85
N CYS A 425 -1.52 1.92 -23.05
CA CYS A 425 -2.01 1.57 -24.39
C CYS A 425 -3.46 1.11 -24.35
N ARG A 426 -4.03 1.01 -25.54
CA ARG A 426 -5.27 0.33 -25.84
C ARG A 426 -4.94 -0.97 -26.58
N ILE A 427 -5.50 -2.09 -26.11
CA ILE A 427 -5.17 -3.43 -26.61
C ILE A 427 -6.42 -4.31 -26.68
N ILE A 428 -6.56 -5.03 -27.78
CA ILE A 428 -7.73 -5.86 -28.08
C ILE A 428 -7.41 -7.32 -27.71
N PRO A 429 -8.13 -7.91 -26.74
CA PRO A 429 -7.94 -9.31 -26.39
C PRO A 429 -8.39 -10.28 -27.50
N PRO A 430 -7.86 -11.51 -27.58
CA PRO A 430 -8.39 -12.56 -28.45
C PRO A 430 -9.78 -13.00 -27.96
N ARG A 431 -10.60 -13.59 -28.84
CA ARG A 431 -11.96 -14.05 -28.48
C ARG A 431 -11.96 -15.35 -27.65
N LYS A 432 -10.95 -16.20 -27.80
CA LYS A 432 -10.89 -17.54 -27.21
C LYS A 432 -9.55 -17.76 -26.51
N LEU A 433 -9.47 -17.35 -25.26
CA LEU A 433 -8.31 -17.61 -24.41
C LEU A 433 -8.81 -18.02 -23.02
N TYR A 434 -8.54 -19.27 -22.64
CA TYR A 434 -9.11 -19.85 -21.42
C TYR A 434 -8.60 -19.12 -20.17
N HIS A 435 -7.31 -18.79 -20.14
CA HIS A 435 -6.69 -17.94 -19.12
C HIS A 435 -6.26 -16.60 -19.73
N PRO A 436 -6.99 -15.48 -19.53
CA PRO A 436 -6.62 -14.16 -20.07
C PRO A 436 -5.33 -13.62 -19.45
N VAL A 437 -4.49 -12.92 -20.21
CA VAL A 437 -3.17 -12.46 -19.73
C VAL A 437 -3.29 -11.20 -18.88
N LEU A 438 -3.88 -10.14 -19.44
CA LEU A 438 -3.78 -8.80 -18.88
C LEU A 438 -4.75 -8.56 -17.71
N PRO A 439 -4.26 -7.97 -16.60
CA PRO A 439 -5.12 -7.51 -15.52
C PRO A 439 -5.90 -6.25 -15.91
N TYR A 440 -7.13 -6.13 -15.42
CA TYR A 440 -8.02 -4.98 -15.58
C TYR A 440 -8.71 -4.66 -14.25
N ARG A 441 -8.74 -3.38 -13.85
CA ARG A 441 -9.44 -2.94 -12.62
C ARG A 441 -10.76 -2.29 -12.99
N TYR A 442 -11.85 -2.78 -12.42
CA TYR A 442 -13.16 -2.15 -12.55
C TYR A 442 -13.99 -2.33 -11.27
N GLY A 443 -14.61 -1.24 -10.80
CA GLY A 443 -15.42 -1.24 -9.57
C GLY A 443 -14.68 -1.76 -8.34
N GLY A 444 -13.41 -1.35 -8.16
CA GLY A 444 -12.57 -1.76 -7.03
C GLY A 444 -12.05 -3.21 -7.07
N LYS A 445 -12.40 -4.00 -8.09
CA LYS A 445 -11.97 -5.39 -8.24
C LYS A 445 -10.90 -5.54 -9.31
N LEU A 446 -9.98 -6.48 -9.09
CA LEU A 446 -9.03 -6.95 -10.09
C LEU A 446 -9.65 -8.11 -10.87
N LEU A 447 -9.69 -7.99 -12.18
CA LEU A 447 -10.25 -8.97 -13.11
C LEU A 447 -9.26 -9.24 -14.23
N LEU A 448 -9.47 -10.33 -14.97
CA LEU A 448 -8.68 -10.65 -16.17
C LEU A 448 -9.64 -10.97 -17.32
N PRO A 449 -10.19 -9.95 -17.99
CA PRO A 449 -11.22 -10.14 -19.00
C PRO A 449 -10.69 -10.25 -20.43
N LEU A 450 -11.55 -10.74 -21.32
CA LEU A 450 -11.37 -10.66 -22.78
C LEU A 450 -12.27 -9.61 -23.45
N CYS A 451 -13.02 -8.85 -22.65
CA CYS A 451 -13.93 -7.80 -23.11
C CYS A 451 -14.17 -6.79 -21.99
N ARG A 452 -13.79 -5.53 -22.24
CA ARG A 452 -14.09 -4.39 -21.37
C ARG A 452 -15.60 -4.27 -21.10
N THR A 453 -16.40 -4.12 -22.14
CA THR A 453 -17.86 -3.88 -22.02
C THR A 453 -18.58 -4.96 -21.20
N CYS A 454 -18.19 -6.23 -21.35
CA CYS A 454 -18.75 -7.32 -20.54
C CYS A 454 -18.49 -7.12 -19.04
N VAL A 455 -17.29 -6.69 -18.66
CA VAL A 455 -16.95 -6.42 -17.26
C VAL A 455 -17.69 -5.20 -16.72
N GLU A 456 -17.93 -4.21 -17.58
CA GLU A 456 -18.48 -2.92 -17.18
C GLU A 456 -20.00 -2.95 -17.04
N MET A 457 -20.69 -3.66 -17.93
CA MET A 457 -22.15 -3.71 -17.97
C MET A 457 -22.77 -4.63 -16.90
N LYS A 458 -22.01 -5.56 -16.29
CA LYS A 458 -22.30 -6.47 -15.15
C LYS A 458 -23.64 -7.21 -15.04
N GLU A 459 -24.73 -6.77 -15.64
CA GLU A 459 -26.10 -7.18 -15.28
C GLU A 459 -26.65 -8.34 -16.13
N GLU A 460 -25.93 -8.84 -17.16
CA GLU A 460 -26.47 -9.88 -18.06
C GLU A 460 -25.49 -11.01 -18.45
N ILE A 461 -24.50 -11.34 -17.62
CA ILE A 461 -23.54 -12.42 -17.94
C ILE A 461 -23.87 -13.70 -17.16
N GLY A 462 -24.76 -14.51 -17.72
CA GLY A 462 -25.00 -15.89 -17.27
C GLY A 462 -23.95 -16.88 -17.83
N PRO A 463 -23.92 -18.14 -17.35
CA PRO A 463 -22.95 -19.16 -17.77
C PRO A 463 -22.99 -19.49 -19.28
N ASN A 464 -24.13 -19.23 -19.94
CA ASN A 464 -24.32 -19.43 -21.38
C ASN A 464 -24.10 -18.18 -22.22
N TYR A 465 -23.76 -17.04 -21.60
CA TYR A 465 -23.51 -15.80 -22.33
C TYR A 465 -22.35 -15.98 -23.31
N ARG A 466 -22.51 -15.39 -24.49
CA ARG A 466 -21.48 -15.33 -25.53
C ARG A 466 -21.33 -13.87 -25.93
N CYS A 467 -20.13 -13.33 -25.71
CA CYS A 467 -19.82 -11.94 -26.02
C CYS A 467 -20.00 -11.67 -27.53
N ARG A 468 -20.92 -10.77 -27.87
CA ARG A 468 -21.18 -10.30 -29.25
C ARG A 468 -20.51 -8.98 -29.58
N HIS A 469 -19.90 -8.32 -28.60
CA HIS A 469 -19.22 -7.05 -28.76
C HIS A 469 -18.12 -7.12 -29.84
N HIS A 470 -17.93 -6.02 -30.56
CA HIS A 470 -16.93 -5.83 -31.59
C HIS A 470 -15.57 -5.47 -30.96
N GLU A 471 -14.50 -5.42 -31.76
CA GLU A 471 -13.14 -5.24 -31.27
C GLU A 471 -12.98 -3.95 -30.45
N ASN A 472 -13.55 -2.84 -30.92
CA ASN A 472 -13.49 -1.55 -30.22
C ASN A 472 -14.20 -1.56 -28.85
N GLU A 473 -15.29 -2.30 -28.72
CA GLU A 473 -16.00 -2.43 -27.44
C GLU A 473 -15.24 -3.35 -26.47
N ARG A 474 -14.54 -4.35 -27.01
CA ARG A 474 -13.77 -5.33 -26.23
C ARG A 474 -12.44 -4.79 -25.73
N ALA A 475 -11.86 -3.82 -26.43
CA ALA A 475 -10.54 -3.27 -26.17
C ALA A 475 -10.38 -2.82 -24.71
N LEU A 476 -9.21 -3.12 -24.13
CA LEU A 476 -8.82 -2.70 -22.80
C LEU A 476 -7.90 -1.48 -22.94
N THR A 477 -8.18 -0.41 -22.22
CA THR A 477 -7.26 0.73 -22.07
C THR A 477 -6.72 0.74 -20.65
N GLY A 478 -5.40 0.84 -20.50
CA GLY A 478 -4.76 0.78 -19.20
C GLY A 478 -3.26 0.96 -19.27
N THR A 479 -2.63 0.89 -18.10
CA THR A 479 -1.18 0.94 -17.95
C THR A 479 -0.68 -0.43 -17.47
N TRP A 480 0.31 -0.99 -18.14
CA TRP A 480 0.88 -2.29 -17.81
C TRP A 480 2.40 -2.27 -17.81
N VAL A 481 2.98 -3.28 -17.16
CA VAL A 481 4.40 -3.62 -17.36
C VAL A 481 4.54 -4.20 -18.77
N ILE A 482 5.50 -3.70 -19.55
CA ILE A 482 5.69 -4.10 -20.96
C ILE A 482 5.85 -5.63 -21.10
N GLU A 483 6.48 -6.31 -20.15
CA GLU A 483 6.61 -7.77 -20.14
C GLU A 483 5.26 -8.52 -20.13
N GLU A 484 4.23 -7.97 -19.48
CA GLU A 484 2.87 -8.55 -19.56
C GLU A 484 2.23 -8.30 -20.93
N VAL A 485 2.51 -7.14 -21.53
CA VAL A 485 2.03 -6.83 -22.89
C VAL A 485 2.71 -7.72 -23.92
N LYS A 486 4.02 -7.98 -23.80
CA LYS A 486 4.75 -8.95 -24.64
C LYS A 486 4.09 -10.34 -24.59
N MET A 487 3.84 -10.86 -23.39
CA MET A 487 3.10 -12.13 -23.23
C MET A 487 1.68 -12.06 -23.81
N ALA A 488 0.97 -10.93 -23.66
CA ALA A 488 -0.36 -10.76 -24.23
C ALA A 488 -0.32 -10.84 -25.76
N LEU A 489 0.64 -10.17 -26.41
CA LEU A 489 0.82 -10.23 -27.86
C LEU A 489 1.13 -11.66 -28.34
N GLU A 490 1.96 -12.40 -27.60
CA GLU A 490 2.21 -13.83 -27.90
C GLU A 490 0.93 -14.68 -27.83
N MET A 491 0.02 -14.35 -26.92
CA MET A 491 -1.27 -15.04 -26.74
C MET A 491 -2.39 -14.52 -27.66
N GLY A 492 -2.03 -13.72 -28.68
CA GLY A 492 -2.96 -13.28 -29.72
C GLY A 492 -3.74 -12.02 -29.40
N TYR A 493 -3.30 -11.22 -28.42
CA TYR A 493 -3.80 -9.85 -28.27
C TYR A 493 -3.26 -8.98 -29.42
N VAL A 494 -4.03 -7.98 -29.82
CA VAL A 494 -3.65 -7.03 -30.87
C VAL A 494 -3.52 -5.65 -30.26
N LEU A 495 -2.34 -5.05 -30.36
CA LEU A 495 -2.11 -3.67 -29.92
C LEU A 495 -2.85 -2.72 -30.87
N ASP A 496 -3.76 -1.91 -30.31
CA ASP A 496 -4.62 -1.00 -31.07
C ASP A 496 -3.99 0.40 -31.13
N CYS A 497 -3.64 0.95 -29.96
CA CYS A 497 -3.01 2.27 -29.87
C CYS A 497 -2.05 2.34 -28.68
N VAL A 498 -0.91 3.01 -28.83
CA VAL A 498 0.02 3.34 -27.74
C VAL A 498 -0.12 4.82 -27.42
N HIS A 499 -0.28 5.15 -26.14
CA HIS A 499 -0.46 6.52 -25.70
C HIS A 499 0.82 7.10 -25.09
N GLU A 500 1.56 6.32 -24.31
CA GLU A 500 2.81 6.74 -23.67
C GLU A 500 3.62 5.51 -23.23
N VAL A 501 4.94 5.60 -23.36
CA VAL A 501 5.89 4.60 -22.89
C VAL A 501 6.92 5.25 -21.97
N TRP A 502 7.14 4.64 -20.81
CA TRP A 502 8.28 4.92 -19.95
C TRP A 502 9.32 3.84 -20.20
N ASN A 503 10.24 4.09 -21.12
CA ASN A 503 11.26 3.12 -21.52
C ASN A 503 12.51 3.29 -20.65
N PHE A 504 12.92 2.25 -19.95
CA PHE A 504 14.15 2.18 -19.18
C PHE A 504 15.23 1.51 -20.04
N PRO A 505 16.25 2.28 -20.50
CA PRO A 505 17.30 1.72 -21.36
C PRO A 505 18.16 0.67 -20.65
N GLU A 506 18.22 0.74 -19.33
CA GLU A 506 19.04 -0.13 -18.50
C GLU A 506 18.19 -1.07 -17.65
N THR A 507 18.66 -2.31 -17.52
CA THR A 507 18.03 -3.33 -16.68
C THR A 507 19.06 -4.10 -15.87
N SER A 508 18.61 -4.73 -14.78
CA SER A 508 19.45 -5.60 -13.96
C SER A 508 18.73 -6.89 -13.58
N ARG A 509 19.44 -8.01 -13.75
CA ARG A 509 19.05 -9.34 -13.24
C ARG A 509 19.62 -9.63 -11.85
N THR A 510 20.48 -8.76 -11.33
CA THR A 510 21.22 -8.98 -10.08
C THR A 510 20.85 -8.00 -8.98
N LEU A 511 19.99 -7.00 -9.26
CA LEU A 511 19.59 -5.94 -8.33
C LEU A 511 19.20 -6.46 -6.93
N PHE A 512 18.46 -7.57 -6.87
CA PHE A 512 18.05 -8.20 -5.60
C PHE A 512 18.75 -9.53 -5.32
N LYS A 513 19.58 -10.03 -6.24
CA LYS A 513 20.10 -11.40 -6.19
C LYS A 513 20.86 -11.65 -4.88
N ASP A 514 21.81 -10.80 -4.54
CA ASP A 514 22.65 -11.01 -3.35
C ASP A 514 21.85 -10.89 -2.04
N TYR A 515 20.86 -10.01 -2.00
CA TYR A 515 19.91 -9.92 -0.89
C TYR A 515 19.14 -11.23 -0.73
N ILE A 516 18.52 -11.72 -1.80
CA ILE A 516 17.70 -12.94 -1.76
C ILE A 516 18.58 -14.16 -1.46
N ASP A 517 19.75 -14.27 -2.07
CA ASP A 517 20.69 -15.37 -1.83
C ASP A 517 21.14 -15.41 -0.36
N THR A 518 21.43 -14.24 0.23
CA THR A 518 21.83 -14.13 1.64
C THR A 518 20.73 -14.65 2.58
N PHE A 519 19.50 -14.14 2.46
CA PHE A 519 18.43 -14.55 3.36
C PHE A 519 17.87 -15.93 3.04
N LEU A 520 17.95 -16.38 1.78
CA LEU A 520 17.60 -17.75 1.42
C LEU A 520 18.63 -18.74 1.99
N LYS A 521 19.93 -18.44 1.94
CA LYS A 521 20.99 -19.22 2.60
C LYS A 521 20.71 -19.35 4.10
N ILE A 522 20.58 -18.22 4.80
CA ILE A 522 20.33 -18.19 6.25
C ILE A 522 19.07 -18.98 6.60
N LYS A 523 17.99 -18.82 5.82
CA LYS A 523 16.75 -19.56 6.05
C LYS A 523 16.95 -21.06 5.89
N GLN A 524 17.65 -21.51 4.85
CA GLN A 524 17.86 -22.94 4.59
C GLN A 524 18.74 -23.58 5.67
N GLU A 525 19.86 -22.93 6.01
CA GLU A 525 20.74 -23.35 7.11
C GLU A 525 19.97 -23.46 8.43
N ALA A 526 19.25 -22.40 8.80
CA ALA A 526 18.45 -22.33 10.02
C ALA A 526 17.25 -23.29 10.06
N SER A 527 16.89 -23.91 8.93
CA SER A 527 15.84 -24.94 8.90
C SER A 527 16.33 -26.27 9.41
N GLY A 528 17.64 -26.50 9.39
CA GLY A 528 18.23 -27.83 9.57
C GLY A 528 17.98 -28.74 8.37
N TYR A 529 18.52 -29.96 8.47
CA TYR A 529 18.32 -30.98 7.45
C TYR A 529 16.87 -31.49 7.41
N PRO A 530 16.38 -31.90 6.22
CA PRO A 530 15.05 -32.51 6.08
C PRO A 530 14.91 -33.79 6.93
N PRO A 531 13.68 -34.16 7.34
CA PRO A 531 13.44 -35.44 8.01
C PRO A 531 13.94 -36.63 7.16
N GLY A 532 14.65 -37.57 7.78
CA GLY A 532 15.25 -38.75 7.11
C GLY A 532 16.62 -38.50 6.48
N CYS A 533 17.20 -37.31 6.65
CA CYS A 533 18.55 -36.95 6.23
C CYS A 533 19.57 -37.15 7.38
N ASP A 534 19.78 -38.41 7.77
CA ASP A 534 20.57 -38.74 8.96
C ASP A 534 22.03 -39.08 8.64
N SER A 535 22.26 -39.69 7.47
CA SER A 535 23.60 -40.09 7.02
C SER A 535 24.41 -38.93 6.44
N LEU A 536 25.75 -39.03 6.53
CA LEU A 536 26.65 -38.04 5.94
C LEU A 536 26.42 -37.89 4.42
N LYS A 537 26.15 -38.99 3.72
CA LYS A 537 25.86 -38.98 2.28
C LYS A 537 24.61 -38.15 1.97
N GLN A 538 23.50 -38.40 2.67
CA GLN A 538 22.26 -37.64 2.46
C GLN A 538 22.44 -36.15 2.76
N LYS A 539 23.24 -35.80 3.77
CA LYS A 539 23.55 -34.40 4.08
C LYS A 539 24.35 -33.72 2.97
N ILE A 540 25.34 -34.42 2.40
CA ILE A 540 26.11 -33.93 1.24
C ILE A 540 25.20 -33.78 0.03
N ASP A 541 24.38 -34.79 -0.27
CA ASP A 541 23.45 -34.79 -1.40
C ASP A 541 22.46 -33.61 -1.27
N PHE A 542 21.94 -33.34 -0.07
CA PHE A 542 21.08 -32.19 0.21
C PHE A 542 21.78 -30.84 -0.07
N VAL A 543 23.01 -30.66 0.42
CA VAL A 543 23.77 -29.42 0.19
C VAL A 543 24.07 -29.24 -1.31
N GLN A 544 24.43 -30.32 -2.02
CA GLN A 544 24.67 -30.29 -3.45
C GLN A 544 23.39 -30.00 -4.25
N GLU A 545 22.24 -30.53 -3.84
CA GLU A 545 20.95 -30.24 -4.46
C GLU A 545 20.59 -28.77 -4.34
N VAL A 546 20.73 -28.19 -3.13
CA VAL A 546 20.48 -26.77 -2.91
C VAL A 546 21.43 -25.91 -3.74
N PHE A 547 22.71 -26.27 -3.83
CA PHE A 547 23.66 -25.57 -4.70
C PHE A 547 23.30 -25.67 -6.17
N ARG A 548 22.89 -26.86 -6.65
CA ARG A 548 22.50 -27.06 -8.06
C ARG A 548 21.25 -26.28 -8.42
N ARG A 549 20.24 -26.25 -7.54
CA ARG A 549 18.97 -25.57 -7.79
C ARG A 549 19.05 -24.06 -7.62
N GLU A 550 19.72 -23.61 -6.55
CA GLU A 550 19.70 -22.21 -6.14
C GLU A 550 21.00 -21.45 -6.43
N GLY A 551 22.11 -22.14 -6.69
CA GLY A 551 23.45 -21.53 -6.75
C GLY A 551 23.99 -21.12 -5.37
N ILE A 552 23.37 -21.59 -4.27
CA ILE A 552 23.71 -21.20 -2.90
C ILE A 552 24.42 -22.36 -2.21
N ARG A 553 25.62 -22.09 -1.67
CA ARG A 553 26.36 -23.06 -0.87
C ARG A 553 26.00 -22.90 0.61
N LEU A 554 25.52 -23.99 1.21
CA LEU A 554 25.25 -24.06 2.65
C LEU A 554 26.53 -24.48 3.38
N GLU A 555 26.78 -23.86 4.53
CA GLU A 555 27.95 -24.08 5.38
C GLU A 555 27.52 -24.65 6.74
N ASP A 556 26.67 -23.91 7.47
CA ASP A 556 26.31 -24.22 8.85
C ASP A 556 24.83 -24.62 8.96
N VAL A 557 24.49 -25.84 8.52
CA VAL A 557 23.11 -26.34 8.57
C VAL A 557 22.75 -26.81 9.98
N GLU A 558 22.18 -25.90 10.76
CA GLU A 558 21.70 -26.15 12.12
C GLU A 558 20.29 -25.58 12.32
N LYS A 559 19.43 -26.35 12.98
CA LYS A 559 18.07 -25.92 13.27
C LYS A 559 18.07 -24.71 14.22
N ASN A 560 17.75 -23.54 13.68
CA ASN A 560 17.62 -22.29 14.42
C ASN A 560 16.27 -21.61 14.09
N PRO A 561 15.23 -21.86 14.90
CA PRO A 561 13.89 -21.31 14.64
C PRO A 561 13.84 -19.78 14.54
N VAL A 562 14.72 -19.08 15.28
CA VAL A 562 14.77 -17.62 15.33
C VAL A 562 15.29 -17.07 14.01
N LEU A 563 16.47 -17.52 13.60
CA LEU A 563 17.10 -17.09 12.35
C LEU A 563 16.23 -17.45 11.15
N ARG A 564 15.61 -18.64 11.16
CA ARG A 564 14.67 -19.05 10.12
C ARG A 564 13.50 -18.07 10.00
N THR A 565 12.92 -17.66 11.12
CA THR A 565 11.80 -16.71 11.13
C THR A 565 12.22 -15.35 10.60
N ILE A 566 13.33 -14.80 11.09
CA ILE A 566 13.87 -13.51 10.65
C ILE A 566 14.19 -13.52 9.15
N ALA A 567 14.89 -14.56 8.67
CA ALA A 567 15.25 -14.68 7.26
C ALA A 567 14.01 -14.80 6.36
N LYS A 568 12.99 -15.55 6.79
CA LYS A 568 11.69 -15.62 6.10
C LYS A 568 11.03 -14.24 6.01
N MET A 569 11.09 -13.45 7.07
CA MET A 569 10.52 -12.10 7.07
C MET A 569 11.27 -11.18 6.09
N PHE A 570 12.60 -11.22 6.04
CA PHE A 570 13.38 -10.42 5.07
C PHE A 570 12.99 -10.75 3.62
N LEU A 571 12.84 -12.04 3.31
CA LEU A 571 12.39 -12.49 1.99
C LEU A 571 10.99 -11.94 1.65
N ASN A 572 10.04 -12.00 2.58
CA ASN A 572 8.63 -11.70 2.28
C ASN A 572 8.28 -10.21 2.34
N CYS A 573 8.97 -9.40 3.16
CA CYS A 573 8.53 -8.03 3.46
C CYS A 573 9.20 -6.95 2.60
N LEU A 574 10.23 -7.26 1.82
CA LEU A 574 11.01 -6.26 1.07
C LEU A 574 10.17 -5.56 -0.01
N TRP A 575 9.61 -6.32 -0.95
CA TRP A 575 9.06 -5.76 -2.18
C TRP A 575 7.87 -4.81 -1.94
N GLY A 576 7.03 -5.13 -0.96
CA GLY A 576 5.82 -4.36 -0.65
C GLY A 576 6.14 -2.90 -0.27
N LYS A 577 7.34 -2.63 0.26
CA LYS A 577 7.79 -1.27 0.57
C LYS A 577 8.05 -0.42 -0.67
N PHE A 578 8.49 -1.02 -1.78
CA PHE A 578 8.63 -0.30 -3.04
C PHE A 578 7.28 0.22 -3.57
N GLY A 579 6.19 -0.50 -3.31
CA GLY A 579 4.83 -0.14 -3.70
C GLY A 579 4.08 0.76 -2.71
N GLN A 580 4.70 1.16 -1.59
CA GLN A 580 4.03 1.92 -0.53
C GLN A 580 3.42 3.22 -1.07
N ARG A 581 2.16 3.48 -0.71
CA ARG A 581 1.49 4.76 -0.97
C ARG A 581 2.13 5.86 -0.11
N GLN A 582 2.36 7.02 -0.71
CA GLN A 582 2.98 8.16 -0.03
C GLN A 582 1.94 9.09 0.61
N GLN A 583 0.72 9.11 0.08
CA GLN A 583 -0.44 9.79 0.64
C GLN A 583 -1.15 8.91 1.67
N LEU A 584 -0.45 8.60 2.77
CA LEU A 584 -1.11 7.94 3.89
C LEU A 584 -1.87 8.97 4.73
N THR A 585 -3.04 8.56 5.19
CA THR A 585 -3.78 9.28 6.22
C THR A 585 -2.91 9.46 7.46
N GLN A 586 -2.86 10.70 7.95
CA GLN A 586 -2.19 11.11 9.16
C GLN A 586 -3.23 11.52 10.20
N ASN A 587 -2.87 11.35 11.46
CA ASN A 587 -3.68 11.70 12.60
C ASN A 587 -2.88 12.68 13.45
N ARG A 588 -3.50 13.77 13.90
CA ARG A 588 -2.91 14.73 14.83
C ARG A 588 -3.94 15.10 15.88
N TYR A 589 -3.52 15.10 17.14
CA TYR A 589 -4.32 15.66 18.23
C TYR A 589 -4.03 17.16 18.32
N LEU A 590 -5.07 17.97 18.31
CA LEU A 590 -5.03 19.42 18.37
C LEU A 590 -5.62 19.87 19.69
N SER A 591 -4.95 20.77 20.39
CA SER A 591 -5.37 21.23 21.73
C SER A 591 -5.90 22.65 21.77
N ASP A 592 -5.73 23.43 20.71
CA ASP A 592 -6.19 24.81 20.67
C ASP A 592 -6.71 25.23 19.30
N ARG A 593 -7.48 26.32 19.30
CA ARG A 593 -8.09 26.89 18.09
C ARG A 593 -7.06 27.30 17.03
N GLY A 594 -5.87 27.74 17.44
CA GLY A 594 -4.81 28.14 16.53
C GLY A 594 -4.32 26.97 15.68
N GLU A 595 -4.05 25.82 16.30
CA GLU A 595 -3.64 24.61 15.59
C GLU A 595 -4.71 24.08 14.62
N VAL A 596 -5.99 24.20 14.99
CA VAL A 596 -7.12 23.83 14.11
C VAL A 596 -7.16 24.75 12.90
N LEU A 597 -7.06 26.08 13.10
CA LEU A 597 -7.05 27.04 12.00
C LEU A 597 -5.83 26.82 11.10
N GLU A 598 -4.64 26.59 11.66
CA GLU A 598 -3.42 26.28 10.91
C GLU A 598 -3.61 25.03 10.04
N LEU A 599 -4.17 23.94 10.59
CA LEU A 599 -4.41 22.73 9.82
C LEU A 599 -5.48 22.93 8.72
N MET A 600 -6.53 23.69 9.01
CA MET A 600 -7.61 23.97 8.06
C MET A 600 -7.19 24.95 6.96
N GLN A 601 -6.13 25.73 7.18
CA GLN A 601 -5.54 26.68 6.22
C GLN A 601 -4.29 26.11 5.51
N ASP A 602 -3.84 24.90 5.86
CA ASP A 602 -2.68 24.27 5.23
C ASP A 602 -3.11 23.49 3.97
N ASP A 603 -2.98 24.14 2.82
CA ASP A 603 -3.39 23.62 1.51
C ASP A 603 -2.52 22.46 0.99
N THR A 604 -1.40 22.17 1.67
CA THR A 604 -0.63 20.95 1.45
C THR A 604 -1.32 19.72 2.06
N LYS A 605 -2.39 19.93 2.84
CA LYS A 605 -3.13 18.88 3.55
C LYS A 605 -4.61 18.92 3.19
N LYS A 606 -5.17 17.73 2.97
CA LYS A 606 -6.60 17.51 2.83
C LYS A 606 -7.16 16.98 4.14
N VAL A 607 -7.87 17.82 4.89
CA VAL A 607 -8.59 17.40 6.11
C VAL A 607 -9.77 16.53 5.71
N MET A 608 -9.82 15.32 6.25
CA MET A 608 -10.88 14.33 5.96
C MET A 608 -11.89 14.23 7.09
N HIS A 609 -11.44 14.35 8.34
CA HIS A 609 -12.30 14.23 9.51
C HIS A 609 -11.72 14.99 10.71
N LEU A 610 -12.59 15.59 11.52
CA LEU A 610 -12.28 16.17 12.82
C LEU A 610 -13.21 15.54 13.85
N GLU A 611 -12.66 14.99 14.93
CA GLU A 611 -13.41 14.37 16.01
C GLU A 611 -13.05 15.04 17.34
N LEU A 612 -14.05 15.53 18.08
CA LEU A 612 -13.82 16.06 19.43
C LEU A 612 -13.72 14.90 20.43
N ILE A 613 -12.59 14.83 21.12
CA ILE A 613 -12.32 13.89 22.20
C ILE A 613 -12.51 14.64 23.52
N GLN A 614 -13.63 14.37 24.16
CA GLN A 614 -13.98 14.98 25.44
C GLN A 614 -13.30 14.24 26.58
N ASN A 615 -12.70 14.99 27.49
CA ASN A 615 -12.15 14.44 28.71
C ASN A 615 -13.22 14.47 29.82
N GLN A 616 -13.70 13.29 30.22
CA GLN A 616 -14.77 13.14 31.22
C GLN A 616 -14.43 13.71 32.61
N GLU A 617 -13.16 13.96 32.91
CA GLU A 617 -12.70 14.47 34.21
C GLU A 617 -12.32 15.95 34.17
N ASN A 618 -12.01 16.52 33.00
CA ASN A 618 -11.62 17.92 32.86
C ASN A 618 -11.75 18.43 31.41
N ASP A 619 -12.79 19.21 31.14
CA ASP A 619 -13.08 19.82 29.83
C ASP A 619 -11.93 20.71 29.28
N GLU A 620 -11.04 21.24 30.14
CA GLU A 620 -9.85 21.98 29.69
C GLU A 620 -8.80 21.08 29.00
N LEU A 621 -9.00 19.76 29.04
CA LEU A 621 -8.15 18.75 28.40
C LEU A 621 -8.81 18.14 27.16
N ASP A 622 -9.90 18.72 26.67
CA ASP A 622 -10.52 18.31 25.42
C ASP A 622 -9.52 18.45 24.25
N LEU A 623 -9.52 17.45 23.38
CA LEU A 623 -8.63 17.41 22.21
C LEU A 623 -9.47 17.24 20.94
N ILE A 624 -9.00 17.76 19.82
CA ILE A 624 -9.57 17.47 18.50
C ILE A 624 -8.63 16.49 17.80
N LEU A 625 -9.12 15.30 17.50
CA LEU A 625 -8.44 14.37 16.60
C LEU A 625 -8.70 14.80 15.16
N ALA A 626 -7.67 15.29 14.50
CA ALA A 626 -7.71 15.63 13.09
C ALA A 626 -7.11 14.52 12.24
N ILE A 627 -7.89 14.07 11.26
CA ILE A 627 -7.50 13.06 10.27
C ILE A 627 -7.35 13.77 8.93
N PHE A 628 -6.15 13.76 8.36
CA PHE A 628 -5.85 14.46 7.12
C PHE A 628 -4.88 13.64 6.25
N SER A 629 -4.82 13.90 4.96
CA SER A 629 -3.77 13.38 4.06
C SER A 629 -2.98 14.53 3.46
N LYS A 630 -1.80 14.27 2.91
CA LYS A 630 -1.17 15.26 2.02
C LYS A 630 -1.97 15.35 0.73
N ASN A 631 -2.05 16.56 0.17
CA ASN A 631 -2.56 16.81 -1.16
C ASN A 631 -1.56 16.26 -2.21
N ASP A 632 -2.08 15.87 -3.38
CA ASP A 632 -1.35 15.06 -4.36
C ASP A 632 -0.10 15.78 -4.89
N ASP A 633 -0.22 17.08 -5.16
CA ASP A 633 0.87 17.94 -5.65
C ASP A 633 1.94 18.25 -4.57
N PHE A 634 1.72 17.87 -3.31
CA PHE A 634 2.59 18.20 -2.17
C PHE A 634 3.19 16.96 -1.49
N VAL A 635 3.10 15.81 -2.16
CA VAL A 635 3.71 14.57 -1.71
C VAL A 635 5.22 14.64 -1.95
N PRO A 636 6.07 14.56 -0.92
CA PRO A 636 7.51 14.58 -1.12
C PRO A 636 7.98 13.33 -1.89
N PRO A 637 9.09 13.42 -2.63
CA PRO A 637 9.69 12.26 -3.29
C PRO A 637 9.98 11.15 -2.29
N CYS A 638 9.63 9.92 -2.65
CA CYS A 638 9.88 8.76 -1.80
C CYS A 638 11.30 8.24 -2.01
N ASN A 639 12.19 8.45 -1.04
CA ASN A 639 13.60 8.02 -1.12
C ASN A 639 13.82 6.52 -0.81
N PHE A 640 12.75 5.78 -0.48
CA PHE A 640 12.82 4.35 -0.14
C PHE A 640 11.90 3.47 -1.00
N GLY A 641 11.09 4.08 -1.86
CA GLY A 641 10.08 3.40 -2.67
C GLY A 641 10.29 3.67 -4.15
N ASN A 642 9.82 2.74 -4.98
CA ASN A 642 9.80 2.87 -6.42
C ASN A 642 8.67 1.98 -6.94
N VAL A 643 7.56 2.60 -7.34
CA VAL A 643 6.37 1.84 -7.71
C VAL A 643 6.59 1.00 -8.97
N VAL A 644 7.48 1.40 -9.88
CA VAL A 644 7.83 0.63 -11.09
C VAL A 644 8.43 -0.73 -10.70
N ILE A 645 9.34 -0.77 -9.72
CA ILE A 645 9.88 -2.02 -9.15
C ILE A 645 8.77 -2.90 -8.58
N ALA A 646 7.79 -2.31 -7.88
CA ALA A 646 6.66 -3.06 -7.36
C ALA A 646 5.76 -3.61 -8.48
N CYS A 647 5.50 -2.82 -9.53
CA CYS A 647 4.75 -3.25 -10.72
C CYS A 647 5.44 -4.44 -11.39
N TYR A 648 6.76 -4.35 -11.62
CA TYR A 648 7.57 -5.43 -12.17
C TYR A 648 7.52 -6.68 -11.30
N THR A 649 7.67 -6.53 -9.98
CA THR A 649 7.64 -7.65 -9.05
C THR A 649 6.33 -8.42 -9.16
N THR A 650 5.18 -7.74 -9.18
CA THR A 650 3.89 -8.42 -9.27
C THR A 650 3.59 -8.92 -10.69
N ALA A 651 3.97 -8.19 -11.73
CA ALA A 651 3.84 -8.62 -13.12
C ALA A 651 4.61 -9.91 -13.41
N LEU A 652 5.89 -9.97 -13.03
CA LEU A 652 6.72 -11.17 -13.21
C LEU A 652 6.17 -12.35 -12.38
N ALA A 653 5.64 -12.11 -11.18
CA ALA A 653 4.98 -13.14 -10.38
C ALA A 653 3.71 -13.68 -11.06
N ARG A 654 2.88 -12.80 -11.62
CA ARG A 654 1.69 -13.18 -12.39
C ARG A 654 2.05 -13.98 -13.64
N LEU A 655 3.09 -13.59 -14.37
CA LEU A 655 3.59 -14.30 -15.55
C LEU A 655 4.14 -15.67 -15.19
N LYS A 656 4.86 -15.78 -14.06
CA LYS A 656 5.38 -17.06 -13.57
C LYS A 656 4.24 -18.06 -13.25
N LEU A 657 3.16 -17.60 -12.62
CA LEU A 657 1.96 -18.40 -12.43
C LEU A 657 1.29 -18.72 -13.78
N TYR A 658 1.18 -17.72 -14.66
CA TYR A 658 0.56 -17.85 -15.96
C TYR A 658 1.18 -18.95 -16.83
N ASP A 659 2.50 -19.11 -16.78
CA ASP A 659 3.21 -20.18 -17.48
C ASP A 659 2.73 -21.59 -17.10
N ALA A 660 2.37 -21.80 -15.83
CA ALA A 660 1.77 -23.06 -15.41
C ALA A 660 0.30 -23.15 -15.84
N LEU A 661 -0.47 -22.06 -15.67
CA LEU A 661 -1.90 -22.01 -16.03
C LEU A 661 -2.12 -22.32 -17.51
N ARG A 662 -1.37 -21.68 -18.41
CA ARG A 662 -1.54 -21.87 -19.87
C ARG A 662 -1.22 -23.30 -20.35
N ARG A 663 -0.36 -24.02 -19.62
CA ARG A 663 0.02 -25.41 -19.94
C ARG A 663 -0.91 -26.45 -19.30
N LEU A 664 -1.48 -26.11 -18.15
CA LEU A 664 -2.53 -26.93 -17.51
C LEU A 664 -3.88 -26.76 -18.20
N ASP A 665 -4.14 -25.57 -18.73
CA ASP A 665 -5.33 -25.17 -19.47
C ASP A 665 -6.63 -25.46 -18.69
N ASP A 666 -7.55 -26.22 -19.28
CA ASP A 666 -8.87 -26.59 -18.73
C ASP A 666 -8.80 -27.51 -17.50
N ARG A 667 -7.62 -28.07 -17.19
CA ARG A 667 -7.39 -28.88 -15.99
C ARG A 667 -7.26 -28.05 -14.73
N VAL A 668 -7.06 -26.74 -14.84
CA VAL A 668 -7.01 -25.84 -13.69
C VAL A 668 -8.38 -25.76 -13.04
N LEU A 669 -8.45 -25.97 -11.73
CA LEU A 669 -9.68 -25.86 -10.92
C LEU A 669 -9.74 -24.54 -10.15
N TYR A 670 -8.61 -24.11 -9.61
CA TYR A 670 -8.46 -22.90 -8.81
C TYR A 670 -7.00 -22.44 -8.83
N PHE A 671 -6.80 -21.14 -8.68
CA PHE A 671 -5.48 -20.57 -8.40
C PHE A 671 -5.59 -19.33 -7.53
N ASP A 672 -4.59 -19.13 -6.68
CA ASP A 672 -4.45 -17.92 -5.87
C ASP A 672 -2.98 -17.57 -5.70
N THR A 673 -2.57 -16.48 -6.37
CA THR A 673 -1.28 -15.81 -6.30
C THR A 673 -0.07 -16.69 -6.64
N ASP A 674 0.27 -17.65 -5.80
CA ASP A 674 1.37 -18.60 -5.89
C ASP A 674 0.93 -20.06 -5.89
N SER A 675 -0.37 -20.34 -5.77
CA SER A 675 -0.90 -21.70 -5.71
C SER A 675 -1.84 -22.05 -6.87
N ILE A 676 -1.85 -23.34 -7.24
CA ILE A 676 -2.71 -23.93 -8.27
C ILE A 676 -3.28 -25.26 -7.76
N ILE A 677 -4.59 -25.43 -7.93
CA ILE A 677 -5.28 -26.72 -7.81
C ILE A 677 -5.67 -27.16 -9.22
N TYR A 678 -5.33 -28.38 -9.61
CA TYR A 678 -5.62 -28.91 -10.94
C TYR A 678 -5.92 -30.42 -10.93
N VAL A 679 -6.60 -30.88 -11.98
CA VAL A 679 -6.83 -32.31 -12.25
C VAL A 679 -5.58 -32.89 -12.92
N HIS A 680 -4.97 -33.87 -12.28
CA HIS A 680 -3.81 -34.57 -12.80
C HIS A 680 -4.18 -35.58 -13.89
N ASP A 681 -3.26 -35.74 -14.84
CA ASP A 681 -3.35 -36.66 -15.97
C ASP A 681 -1.93 -37.12 -16.27
N ASP A 682 -1.66 -38.41 -16.14
CA ASP A 682 -0.33 -39.03 -16.32
C ASP A 682 0.22 -38.83 -17.75
N HIS A 683 -0.65 -38.58 -18.73
CA HIS A 683 -0.27 -38.40 -20.13
C HIS A 683 -0.06 -36.93 -20.52
N LYS A 684 -0.33 -35.99 -19.61
CA LYS A 684 -0.19 -34.55 -19.87
C LYS A 684 0.87 -33.94 -18.96
N TRP A 685 1.40 -32.80 -19.37
CA TRP A 685 2.39 -32.07 -18.58
C TRP A 685 1.82 -31.73 -17.19
N SER A 686 2.63 -31.88 -16.14
CA SER A 686 2.32 -31.39 -14.79
C SER A 686 3.46 -30.48 -14.32
N PRO A 687 3.17 -29.44 -13.51
CA PRO A 687 4.22 -28.61 -12.94
C PRO A 687 5.19 -29.45 -12.10
N PRO A 688 6.50 -29.19 -12.18
CA PRO A 688 7.49 -29.92 -11.40
C PRO A 688 7.25 -29.72 -9.90
N SER A 689 7.39 -30.81 -9.14
CA SER A 689 7.25 -30.88 -7.68
C SER A 689 8.45 -30.31 -6.94
#